data_AF-A0A5E4LFP1-F1
#
_entry.id   AF-A0A5E4LFP1-F1
#
_cell.length_a   1.000
_cell.length_b   1.000
_cell.length_c   1.000
_cell.angle_alpha   90.00
_cell.angle_beta   90.00
_cell.angle_gamma   90.00
#
_symmetry.space_group_name_H-M   'P 1'
#
loop_
_entity.id
_entity.type
_entity.pdbx_description
1 polymer ?
#
loop_
_entity_poly.entity_id
_entity_poly.type
_entity_poly.pdbx_seq_one_letter_code
_entity_poly.pdbx_strand_id
1 'polypeptide(L)'
;MADILDRFIGQARENVASGYYDTRNASRPGVKKASLLRALKRNSFSLIAEIKHASPAGEYSFESIDVPAAASAFREAGADAVSVVVEPKIFRGNLGHIPIVKEHSGLPVLFKDFVLDERQIEAAAFYGADCILLVASVAKRCGFDLDNFIGKAHSLGLEVLLECYDSAELKQALLTKADVLGINNRDLKTLKVDLGHTKRLVEEISKAATIDRPLISESGVRSRQDAEFLMAAGAGGILVGTAIWKSDDIGAKARELKAAKTGQSNPVQGHFSGVEMAKELQESQKSRFGDFGGMFVPELLVPVLESLEREFEKAICDKAFNAELNGLLSHYAGRPTPLYFASNLSRKIGMKIYLKREDLLHTGSHKINNTLGQCLLAKRLDKSRVIAETGAGQHGVATATAAALLGLKCTVYMGTDDAKRQGLNVYRMKLLGAEVKIVDAGSRTLKDAINEAMRDYAANFDTTHYVLGSALGPHPYPGIVRHFQSIIGSEAMEQIMEAEGRLPDYLVACVGGGSNSIGLFGPFLDSEAANAGCAGIKMFGVEAGGHGIGSGKHAARLSGDGQKGVLHGTMTYLLEDENGQVRDTHSVSAGLDYPAVGPEHSMLHEKGRVKYVNVTDEEALDAFKLLSECEGIIPALESAHAIAYLPKIAAQAKKDEAAIVCLSGRGDKDVEQVSKITGGL
;
A
#
# COMPACT_ATOMS: atom_id res chain seq x y z
N MET A 1 41.28 6.98 1.50
CA MET A 1 41.16 6.06 2.65
C MET A 1 40.46 4.81 2.16
N ALA A 2 40.97 3.62 2.47
CA ALA A 2 40.28 2.38 2.13
C ALA A 2 38.90 2.36 2.79
N ASP A 3 37.88 1.92 2.06
CA ASP A 3 36.52 1.76 2.57
C ASP A 3 36.55 0.82 3.79
N ILE A 4 35.97 1.24 4.92
CA ILE A 4 36.01 0.46 6.17
C ILE A 4 35.27 -0.87 6.01
N LEU A 5 34.23 -0.91 5.16
CA LEU A 5 33.55 -2.15 4.81
C LEU A 5 34.50 -3.13 4.09
N ASP A 6 35.39 -2.64 3.21
CA ASP A 6 36.37 -3.49 2.54
C ASP A 6 37.39 -4.08 3.51
N ARG A 7 37.73 -3.35 4.59
CA ARG A 7 38.57 -3.90 5.67
C ARG A 7 37.88 -5.05 6.38
N PHE A 8 36.59 -4.92 6.70
CA PHE A 8 35.83 -6.00 7.35
C PHE A 8 35.66 -7.21 6.43
N ILE A 9 35.33 -6.99 5.15
CA ILE A 9 35.23 -8.06 4.15
C ILE A 9 36.58 -8.75 3.95
N GLY A 10 37.68 -7.99 3.85
CA GLY A 10 39.02 -8.53 3.76
C GLY A 10 39.36 -9.42 4.95
N GLN A 11 39.07 -8.95 6.17
CA GLN A 11 39.32 -9.74 7.37
C GLN A 11 38.47 -11.02 7.44
N ALA A 12 37.18 -10.94 7.08
CA ALA A 12 36.30 -12.10 7.03
C ALA A 12 36.81 -13.14 6.01
N ARG A 13 37.28 -12.72 4.84
CA ARG A 13 37.92 -13.61 3.84
C ARG A 13 39.16 -14.31 4.39
N GLU A 14 40.02 -13.57 5.10
CA GLU A 14 41.20 -14.16 5.74
C GLU A 14 40.82 -15.20 6.80
N ASN A 15 39.80 -14.92 7.63
CA ASN A 15 39.34 -15.84 8.67
C ASN A 15 38.74 -17.12 8.06
N VAL A 16 37.99 -16.98 6.96
CA VAL A 16 37.49 -18.12 6.19
C VAL A 16 38.64 -18.92 5.58
N ALA A 17 39.64 -18.26 5.01
CA ALA A 17 40.80 -18.90 4.40
C ALA A 17 41.72 -19.59 5.42
N SER A 18 41.83 -19.05 6.65
CA SER A 18 42.63 -19.65 7.72
C SER A 18 41.98 -20.88 8.36
N GLY A 19 40.74 -21.21 7.98
CA GLY A 19 39.99 -22.33 8.53
C GLY A 19 39.36 -22.04 9.89
N TYR A 20 39.21 -20.77 10.29
CA TYR A 20 38.62 -20.42 11.59
C TYR A 20 37.18 -20.95 11.76
N TYR A 21 36.41 -21.01 10.67
CA TYR A 21 35.03 -21.54 10.67
C TYR A 21 34.95 -23.03 10.33
N ASP A 22 36.08 -23.74 10.23
CA ASP A 22 36.08 -25.17 9.95
C ASP A 22 35.67 -25.98 11.18
N THR A 23 34.63 -26.79 11.03
CA THR A 23 34.03 -27.58 12.12
C THR A 23 34.29 -29.07 12.00
N ARG A 24 35.01 -29.53 10.96
CA ARG A 24 35.18 -30.96 10.65
C ARG A 24 35.83 -31.79 11.76
N ASN A 25 36.64 -31.16 12.60
CA ASN A 25 37.38 -31.80 13.69
C ASN A 25 36.93 -31.37 15.10
N ALA A 26 35.84 -30.59 15.22
CA ALA A 26 35.31 -30.11 16.49
C ALA A 26 34.20 -31.03 17.03
N SER A 27 34.07 -31.15 18.34
CA SER A 27 32.93 -31.81 18.98
C SER A 27 31.72 -30.88 19.00
N ARG A 28 30.56 -31.33 18.51
CA ARG A 28 29.34 -30.51 18.47
C ARG A 28 28.81 -30.24 19.89
N PRO A 29 28.62 -28.97 20.29
CA PRO A 29 28.02 -28.64 21.59
C PRO A 29 26.56 -29.10 21.69
N GLY A 30 26.16 -29.67 22.82
CA GLY A 30 24.79 -30.11 23.08
C GLY A 30 23.88 -28.97 23.55
N VAL A 31 23.36 -28.16 22.64
CA VAL A 31 22.56 -26.97 22.96
C VAL A 31 21.13 -27.06 22.42
N LYS A 32 20.14 -26.67 23.22
CA LYS A 32 18.72 -26.65 22.81
C LYS A 32 18.46 -25.53 21.81
N LYS A 33 17.71 -25.80 20.74
CA LYS A 33 17.26 -24.74 19.82
C LYS A 33 16.18 -23.86 20.46
N ALA A 34 16.25 -22.57 20.14
CA ALA A 34 15.24 -21.55 20.43
C ALA A 34 14.88 -20.81 19.12
N SER A 35 13.96 -19.86 19.19
CA SER A 35 13.55 -19.03 18.06
C SER A 35 13.64 -17.57 18.46
N LEU A 36 14.46 -16.81 17.74
CA LEU A 36 14.57 -15.36 17.88
C LEU A 36 13.25 -14.72 17.46
N LEU A 37 12.69 -15.11 16.31
CA LEU A 37 11.43 -14.59 15.80
C LEU A 37 10.29 -14.71 16.83
N ARG A 38 10.19 -15.88 17.48
CA ARG A 38 9.18 -16.11 18.53
C ARG A 38 9.45 -15.27 19.78
N ALA A 39 10.71 -15.08 20.16
CA ALA A 39 11.06 -14.23 21.30
C ALA A 39 10.71 -12.76 21.02
N LEU A 40 10.99 -12.27 19.81
CA LEU A 40 10.69 -10.90 19.41
C LEU A 40 9.18 -10.62 19.32
N LYS A 41 8.39 -11.57 18.80
CA LYS A 41 6.92 -11.43 18.68
C LYS A 41 6.16 -11.48 20.00
N ARG A 42 6.79 -11.96 21.08
CA ARG A 42 6.14 -12.11 22.40
C ARG A 42 6.04 -10.82 23.19
N ASN A 43 6.84 -9.82 22.85
CA ASN A 43 6.94 -8.58 23.60
C ASN A 43 6.59 -7.39 22.70
N SER A 44 6.04 -6.33 23.29
CA SER A 44 5.76 -5.08 22.58
C SER A 44 7.03 -4.36 22.11
N PHE A 45 8.14 -4.55 22.84
CA PHE A 45 9.46 -4.05 22.46
C PHE A 45 10.55 -4.99 22.98
N SER A 46 11.49 -5.35 22.12
CA SER A 46 12.51 -6.36 22.41
C SER A 46 13.91 -5.80 22.58
N LEU A 47 14.71 -6.43 23.45
CA LEU A 47 16.12 -6.13 23.64
C LEU A 47 16.97 -7.34 23.22
N ILE A 48 17.83 -7.13 22.23
CA ILE A 48 18.92 -8.04 21.88
C ILE A 48 20.21 -7.46 22.49
N ALA A 49 20.69 -8.07 23.59
CA ALA A 49 21.90 -7.61 24.26
C ALA A 49 23.14 -8.21 23.58
N GLU A 50 24.14 -7.40 23.24
CA GLU A 50 25.32 -7.83 22.48
C GLU A 50 26.54 -8.06 23.39
N ILE A 51 27.14 -9.25 23.29
CA ILE A 51 28.45 -9.55 23.87
C ILE A 51 29.52 -9.24 22.83
N LYS A 52 30.38 -8.27 23.14
CA LYS A 52 31.41 -7.75 22.24
C LYS A 52 32.63 -7.27 23.01
N HIS A 53 33.80 -7.77 22.62
CA HIS A 53 35.07 -7.48 23.31
C HIS A 53 35.73 -6.19 22.83
N ALA A 54 35.51 -5.78 21.57
CA ALA A 54 36.06 -4.54 21.04
C ALA A 54 35.10 -3.84 20.06
N SER A 55 35.13 -2.50 20.04
CA SER A 55 34.34 -1.69 19.10
C SER A 55 35.02 -1.51 17.73
N PRO A 56 34.27 -1.52 16.60
CA PRO A 56 34.80 -1.27 15.26
C PRO A 56 35.48 0.10 15.10
N ALA A 57 35.03 1.09 15.88
CA ALA A 57 35.57 2.44 15.89
C ALA A 57 36.78 2.59 16.85
N GLY A 58 37.23 1.51 17.51
CA GLY A 58 38.32 1.56 18.48
C GLY A 58 37.97 2.29 19.80
N GLU A 59 36.69 2.60 20.02
CA GLU A 59 36.23 3.38 21.19
C GLU A 59 36.46 2.69 22.54
N TYR A 60 36.58 1.36 22.56
CA TYR A 60 36.90 0.56 23.73
C TYR A 60 37.34 -0.85 23.29
N SER A 61 38.12 -1.49 24.16
CA SER A 61 38.51 -2.89 24.07
C SER A 61 38.62 -3.44 25.49
N PHE A 62 37.97 -4.57 25.75
CA PHE A 62 38.10 -5.32 26.99
C PHE A 62 39.05 -6.49 26.77
N GLU A 63 40.04 -6.65 27.66
CA GLU A 63 40.99 -7.77 27.57
C GLU A 63 40.37 -9.09 28.01
N SER A 64 39.37 -9.05 28.90
CA SER A 64 38.58 -10.22 29.29
C SER A 64 37.14 -9.81 29.64
N ILE A 65 36.17 -10.55 29.11
CA ILE A 65 34.76 -10.48 29.50
C ILE A 65 34.39 -11.81 30.13
N ASP A 66 33.77 -11.80 31.30
CA ASP A 66 33.13 -12.98 31.87
C ASP A 66 31.81 -13.27 31.11
N VAL A 67 31.93 -14.06 30.04
CA VAL A 67 30.81 -14.40 29.15
C VAL A 67 29.68 -15.13 29.89
N PRO A 68 29.95 -16.15 30.75
CA PRO A 68 28.92 -16.74 31.61
C PRO A 68 28.16 -15.71 32.46
N ALA A 69 28.87 -14.84 33.18
CA ALA A 69 28.24 -13.86 34.06
C ALA A 69 27.40 -12.85 33.27
N ALA A 70 27.92 -12.38 32.13
CA ALA A 70 27.19 -11.45 31.26
C ALA A 70 25.91 -12.08 30.69
N ALA A 71 25.96 -13.34 30.27
CA ALA A 71 24.80 -14.08 29.75
C ALA A 71 23.70 -14.22 30.81
N SER A 72 24.05 -14.58 32.04
CA SER A 72 23.11 -14.63 33.17
C SER A 72 22.52 -13.26 33.48
N ALA A 73 23.36 -12.22 33.52
CA ALA A 73 22.92 -10.85 33.78
C ALA A 73 21.90 -10.34 32.74
N PHE A 74 22.09 -10.65 31.45
CA PHE A 74 21.13 -10.29 30.40
C PHE A 74 19.80 -11.03 30.53
N ARG A 75 19.83 -12.31 30.89
CA ARG A 75 18.62 -13.09 31.16
C ARG A 75 17.83 -12.50 32.34
N GLU A 76 18.50 -12.21 33.44
CA GLU A 76 17.89 -11.59 34.63
C GLU A 76 17.39 -10.17 34.36
N ALA A 77 18.05 -9.44 33.45
CA ALA A 77 17.63 -8.12 33.01
C ALA A 77 16.43 -8.12 32.05
N GLY A 78 15.98 -9.31 31.60
CA GLY A 78 14.83 -9.45 30.70
C GLY A 78 15.16 -9.23 29.23
N ALA A 79 16.41 -9.47 28.80
CA ALA A 79 16.74 -9.52 27.38
C ALA A 79 15.98 -10.66 26.70
N ASP A 80 15.60 -10.46 25.43
CA ASP A 80 14.83 -11.44 24.65
C ASP A 80 15.73 -12.34 23.81
N ALA A 81 16.95 -11.87 23.52
CA ALA A 81 18.00 -12.62 22.85
C ALA A 81 19.38 -12.05 23.19
N VAL A 82 20.43 -12.83 22.90
CA VAL A 82 21.82 -12.39 23.02
C VAL A 82 22.50 -12.44 21.67
N SER A 83 23.11 -11.34 21.25
CA SER A 83 23.97 -11.27 20.06
C SER A 83 25.41 -11.54 20.47
N VAL A 84 26.07 -12.49 19.80
CA VAL A 84 27.47 -12.84 20.09
C VAL A 84 28.32 -12.46 18.89
N VAL A 85 29.24 -11.51 19.08
CA VAL A 85 30.23 -11.17 18.07
C VAL A 85 31.33 -12.23 18.07
N VAL A 86 31.57 -12.87 16.92
CA VAL A 86 32.45 -14.06 16.82
C VAL A 86 33.75 -13.83 16.05
N GLU A 87 33.90 -12.69 15.38
CA GLU A 87 35.08 -12.38 14.59
C GLU A 87 36.31 -12.15 15.51
N PRO A 88 37.41 -12.89 15.33
CA PRO A 88 38.48 -12.98 16.33
C PRO A 88 39.52 -11.86 16.27
N LYS A 89 39.72 -11.17 15.15
CA LYS A 89 40.85 -10.24 14.99
C LYS A 89 40.50 -8.79 15.30
N ILE A 90 39.41 -8.29 14.72
CA ILE A 90 38.95 -6.90 14.86
C ILE A 90 38.07 -6.76 16.11
N PHE A 91 37.12 -7.67 16.31
CA PHE A 91 36.17 -7.59 17.42
C PHE A 91 36.56 -8.41 18.64
N ARG A 92 37.63 -9.21 18.54
CA ARG A 92 38.12 -10.14 19.58
C ARG A 92 37.03 -11.10 20.08
N GLY A 93 36.16 -11.51 19.16
CA GLY A 93 35.10 -12.48 19.38
C GLY A 93 35.60 -13.92 19.36
N ASN A 94 34.72 -14.86 19.71
CA ASN A 94 35.02 -16.29 19.71
C ASN A 94 33.75 -17.12 19.43
N LEU A 95 33.83 -18.05 18.49
CA LEU A 95 32.74 -19.00 18.18
C LEU A 95 32.29 -19.83 19.40
N GLY A 96 33.23 -20.17 20.28
CA GLY A 96 32.99 -20.91 21.51
C GLY A 96 32.14 -20.16 22.55
N HIS A 97 31.92 -18.85 22.40
CA HIS A 97 31.03 -18.11 23.28
C HIS A 97 29.54 -18.42 23.04
N ILE A 98 29.16 -18.85 21.84
CA ILE A 98 27.75 -19.20 21.52
C ILE A 98 27.20 -20.28 22.46
N PRO A 99 27.81 -21.46 22.60
CA PRO A 99 27.28 -22.50 23.49
C PRO A 99 27.28 -22.07 24.96
N ILE A 100 28.29 -21.31 25.40
CA ILE A 100 28.38 -20.78 26.78
C ILE A 100 27.20 -19.85 27.08
N VAL A 101 26.91 -18.92 26.17
CA VAL A 101 25.80 -17.97 26.31
C VAL A 101 24.46 -18.70 26.36
N LYS A 102 24.28 -19.72 25.52
CA LYS A 102 23.04 -20.52 25.53
C LYS A 102 22.85 -21.29 26.82
N GLU A 103 23.92 -21.88 27.36
CA GLU A 103 23.88 -22.60 28.61
C GLU A 103 23.48 -21.69 29.79
N HIS A 104 24.05 -20.50 29.86
CA HIS A 104 23.88 -19.61 31.02
C HIS A 104 22.66 -18.68 30.92
N SER A 105 22.23 -18.28 29.71
CA SER A 105 21.06 -17.41 29.53
C SER A 105 19.77 -18.17 29.22
N GLY A 106 19.85 -19.32 28.53
CA GLY A 106 18.69 -20.00 27.94
C GLY A 106 17.92 -19.18 26.89
N LEU A 107 18.48 -18.06 26.41
CA LEU A 107 17.90 -17.19 25.39
C LEU A 107 18.32 -17.63 23.98
N PRO A 108 17.54 -17.25 22.94
CA PRO A 108 18.01 -17.34 21.56
C PRO A 108 19.33 -16.58 21.37
N VAL A 109 20.26 -17.19 20.62
CA VAL A 109 21.56 -16.58 20.33
C VAL A 109 21.71 -16.24 18.85
N LEU A 110 22.03 -14.97 18.58
CA LEU A 110 22.36 -14.44 17.27
C LEU A 110 23.87 -14.54 17.03
N PHE A 111 24.26 -15.21 15.94
CA PHE A 111 25.62 -15.20 15.40
C PHE A 111 25.86 -13.88 14.67
N LYS A 112 26.78 -13.06 15.16
CA LYS A 112 27.09 -11.75 14.58
C LYS A 112 28.51 -11.68 14.01
N ASP A 113 28.57 -11.60 12.69
CA ASP A 113 29.79 -11.46 11.90
C ASP A 113 29.47 -10.87 10.52
N PHE A 114 30.49 -10.49 9.74
CA PHE A 114 30.35 -10.18 8.32
C PHE A 114 30.39 -11.47 7.50
N VAL A 115 29.21 -12.05 7.25
CA VAL A 115 29.05 -13.33 6.54
C VAL A 115 29.19 -13.14 5.02
N LEU A 116 30.11 -13.89 4.41
CA LEU A 116 30.36 -13.90 2.96
C LEU A 116 30.59 -15.30 2.36
N ASP A 117 30.62 -16.34 3.20
CA ASP A 117 30.87 -17.72 2.79
C ASP A 117 29.97 -18.71 3.56
N GLU A 118 29.51 -19.77 2.89
CA GLU A 118 28.64 -20.79 3.50
C GLU A 118 29.27 -21.48 4.72
N ARG A 119 30.61 -21.59 4.78
CA ARG A 119 31.32 -22.15 5.93
C ARG A 119 31.02 -21.39 7.23
N GLN A 120 30.76 -20.08 7.14
CA GLN A 120 30.35 -19.28 8.30
C GLN A 120 28.94 -19.65 8.77
N ILE A 121 28.02 -19.93 7.85
CA ILE A 121 26.64 -20.38 8.15
C ILE A 121 26.68 -21.78 8.80
N GLU A 122 27.51 -22.67 8.27
CA GLU A 122 27.72 -24.02 8.81
C GLU A 122 28.32 -23.96 10.23
N ALA A 123 29.30 -23.09 10.46
CA ALA A 123 29.85 -22.84 11.79
C ALA A 123 28.80 -22.31 12.76
N ALA A 124 27.96 -21.34 12.35
CA ALA A 124 26.88 -20.82 13.19
C ALA A 124 25.93 -21.93 13.66
N ALA A 125 25.50 -22.81 12.74
CA ALA A 125 24.63 -23.95 13.06
C ALA A 125 25.33 -25.02 13.91
N PHE A 126 26.63 -25.24 13.69
CA PHE A 126 27.43 -26.19 14.46
C PHE A 126 27.58 -25.77 15.92
N TYR A 127 27.96 -24.52 16.17
CA TYR A 127 28.12 -23.96 17.53
C TYR A 127 26.78 -23.70 18.25
N GLY A 128 25.66 -23.87 17.54
CA GLY A 128 24.32 -23.91 18.12
C GLY A 128 23.61 -22.56 18.16
N ALA A 129 24.00 -21.61 17.31
CA ALA A 129 23.24 -20.37 17.13
C ALA A 129 21.80 -20.65 16.68
N ASP A 130 20.90 -19.73 17.00
CA ASP A 130 19.48 -19.81 16.62
C ASP A 130 19.17 -18.89 15.44
N CYS A 131 19.93 -17.81 15.30
CA CYS A 131 19.82 -16.86 14.21
C CYS A 131 21.21 -16.42 13.71
N ILE A 132 21.31 -16.02 12.45
CA ILE A 132 22.51 -15.46 11.84
C ILE A 132 22.25 -14.05 11.29
N LEU A 133 23.22 -13.15 11.47
CA LEU A 133 23.21 -11.83 10.85
C LEU A 133 23.73 -11.92 9.40
N LEU A 134 22.92 -11.48 8.45
CA LEU A 134 23.37 -11.18 7.09
C LEU A 134 23.28 -9.66 6.86
N VAL A 135 24.23 -9.10 6.10
CA VAL A 135 24.26 -7.65 5.83
C VAL A 135 24.09 -7.42 4.33
N ALA A 136 23.05 -6.67 3.94
CA ALA A 136 22.70 -6.44 2.54
C ALA A 136 23.85 -5.79 1.74
N SER A 137 24.54 -4.82 2.34
CA SER A 137 25.70 -4.16 1.73
C SER A 137 26.87 -5.11 1.47
N VAL A 138 27.07 -6.15 2.29
CA VAL A 138 28.10 -7.18 2.08
C VAL A 138 27.74 -8.06 0.89
N ALA A 139 26.48 -8.49 0.79
CA ALA A 139 26.01 -9.29 -0.34
C ALA A 139 26.18 -8.54 -1.66
N LYS A 140 25.79 -7.26 -1.69
CA LYS A 140 25.98 -6.38 -2.85
C LYS A 140 27.47 -6.21 -3.21
N ARG A 141 28.34 -6.01 -2.21
CA ARG A 141 29.78 -5.79 -2.42
C ARG A 141 30.52 -7.04 -2.87
N CYS A 142 30.12 -8.21 -2.36
CA CYS A 142 30.72 -9.50 -2.69
C CYS A 142 30.06 -10.20 -3.88
N GLY A 143 28.88 -9.75 -4.32
CA GLY A 143 28.18 -10.27 -5.49
C GLY A 143 27.54 -11.65 -5.28
N PHE A 144 27.19 -12.01 -4.04
CA PHE A 144 26.48 -13.26 -3.77
C PHE A 144 24.97 -13.02 -3.62
N ASP A 145 24.21 -14.06 -3.92
CA ASP A 145 22.75 -14.05 -3.83
C ASP A 145 22.28 -14.23 -2.38
N LEU A 146 21.54 -13.24 -1.87
CA LEU A 146 20.98 -13.23 -0.52
C LEU A 146 19.98 -14.37 -0.31
N ASP A 147 19.14 -14.70 -1.30
CA ASP A 147 18.11 -15.73 -1.14
C ASP A 147 18.73 -17.14 -1.02
N ASN A 148 19.87 -17.37 -1.66
CA ASN A 148 20.63 -18.62 -1.50
C ASN A 148 21.22 -18.75 -0.09
N PHE A 149 21.79 -17.67 0.45
CA PHE A 149 22.35 -17.66 1.81
C PHE A 149 21.24 -17.81 2.87
N ILE A 150 20.09 -17.15 2.66
CA ILE A 150 18.90 -17.30 3.51
C ILE A 150 18.39 -18.75 3.45
N GLY A 151 18.27 -19.32 2.25
CA GLY A 151 17.86 -20.72 2.07
C GLY A 151 18.81 -21.72 2.74
N LYS A 152 20.13 -21.49 2.64
CA LYS A 152 21.13 -22.31 3.34
C LYS A 152 20.99 -22.20 4.86
N ALA A 153 20.84 -20.98 5.40
CA ALA A 153 20.62 -20.77 6.82
C ALA A 153 19.36 -21.52 7.31
N HIS A 154 18.24 -21.36 6.60
CA HIS A 154 16.98 -22.05 6.89
C HIS A 154 17.13 -23.58 6.81
N SER A 155 17.90 -24.11 5.86
CA SER A 155 18.14 -25.57 5.74
C SER A 155 18.91 -26.16 6.94
N LEU A 156 19.71 -25.32 7.62
CA LEU A 156 20.40 -25.66 8.86
C LEU A 156 19.58 -25.28 10.12
N GLY A 157 18.38 -24.73 9.89
CA GLY A 157 17.42 -24.25 10.87
C GLY A 157 17.90 -23.05 11.67
N LEU A 158 18.67 -22.17 11.05
CA LEU A 158 18.98 -20.83 11.55
C LEU A 158 17.92 -19.87 11.01
N GLU A 159 17.39 -18.99 11.86
CA GLU A 159 16.64 -17.81 11.42
C GLU A 159 17.62 -16.75 10.90
N VAL A 160 17.14 -15.79 10.10
CA VAL A 160 17.99 -14.72 9.54
C VAL A 160 17.54 -13.34 10.00
N LEU A 161 18.47 -12.58 10.56
CA LEU A 161 18.36 -11.13 10.72
C LEU A 161 19.10 -10.49 9.54
N LEU A 162 18.37 -9.80 8.66
CA LEU A 162 18.93 -9.12 7.49
C LEU A 162 19.11 -7.62 7.77
N GLU A 163 20.35 -7.21 8.02
CA GLU A 163 20.75 -5.83 8.29
C GLU A 163 20.81 -5.01 6.99
N CYS A 164 20.16 -3.85 7.01
CA CYS A 164 20.07 -2.89 5.91
C CYS A 164 20.55 -1.51 6.36
N TYR A 165 21.14 -0.75 5.45
CA TYR A 165 21.54 0.63 5.71
C TYR A 165 20.75 1.67 4.93
N ASP A 166 20.17 1.37 3.77
CA ASP A 166 19.40 2.37 3.00
C ASP A 166 18.04 1.82 2.54
N SER A 167 17.25 2.69 1.92
CA SER A 167 15.90 2.32 1.49
C SER A 167 15.91 1.31 0.34
N ALA A 168 16.95 1.27 -0.49
CA ALA A 168 17.07 0.26 -1.54
C ALA A 168 17.36 -1.12 -0.93
N GLU A 169 18.29 -1.19 0.03
CA GLU A 169 18.61 -2.41 0.77
C GLU A 169 17.41 -2.91 1.56
N LEU A 170 16.69 -2.02 2.25
CA LEU A 170 15.51 -2.38 3.04
C LEU A 170 14.34 -2.83 2.16
N LYS A 171 14.12 -2.21 0.99
CA LYS A 171 13.16 -2.71 -0.01
C LYS A 171 13.53 -4.10 -0.53
N GLN A 172 14.80 -4.31 -0.85
CA GLN A 172 15.28 -5.63 -1.28
C GLN A 172 15.07 -6.67 -0.18
N ALA A 173 15.40 -6.33 1.07
CA ALA A 173 15.24 -7.22 2.20
C ALA A 173 13.78 -7.66 2.42
N LEU A 174 12.82 -6.75 2.20
CA LEU A 174 11.38 -7.06 2.26
C LEU A 174 10.95 -8.12 1.23
N LEU A 175 11.62 -8.22 0.08
CA LEU A 175 11.34 -9.24 -0.94
C LEU A 175 11.93 -10.61 -0.60
N THR A 176 12.91 -10.67 0.32
CA THR A 176 13.54 -11.92 0.74
C THR A 176 12.73 -12.63 1.82
N LYS A 177 13.07 -13.90 2.08
CA LYS A 177 12.51 -14.70 3.19
C LYS A 177 13.20 -14.50 4.55
N ALA A 178 14.02 -13.46 4.73
CA ALA A 178 14.65 -13.19 6.03
C ALA A 178 13.59 -13.03 7.13
N ASP A 179 13.82 -13.62 8.30
CA ASP A 179 12.84 -13.71 9.40
C ASP A 179 12.69 -12.39 10.18
N VAL A 180 13.78 -11.62 10.27
CA VAL A 180 13.90 -10.36 11.02
C VAL A 180 14.65 -9.34 10.14
N LEU A 181 14.23 -8.07 10.18
CA LEU A 181 14.95 -6.99 9.51
C LEU A 181 15.75 -6.19 10.51
N GLY A 182 16.95 -5.77 10.13
CA GLY A 182 17.80 -4.86 10.90
C GLY A 182 17.97 -3.52 10.17
N ILE A 183 17.94 -2.41 10.90
CA ILE A 183 18.44 -1.12 10.38
C ILE A 183 19.69 -0.74 11.15
N ASN A 184 20.81 -0.62 10.46
CA ASN A 184 22.05 -0.14 11.06
C ASN A 184 22.08 1.39 11.07
N ASN A 185 22.00 2.00 12.24
CA ASN A 185 22.12 3.46 12.38
C ASN A 185 23.57 3.97 12.21
N ARG A 186 24.54 3.06 12.01
CA ARG A 186 25.93 3.40 11.75
C ARG A 186 26.23 3.25 10.26
N ASP A 187 26.69 4.34 9.66
CA ASP A 187 27.24 4.31 8.31
C ASP A 187 28.53 3.49 8.29
N LEU A 188 28.56 2.37 7.58
CA LEU A 188 29.74 1.50 7.49
C LEU A 188 30.88 2.11 6.67
N LYS A 189 30.65 3.21 5.93
CA LYS A 189 31.68 3.96 5.21
C LYS A 189 32.34 5.02 6.07
N THR A 190 31.56 5.70 6.92
CA THR A 190 32.03 6.87 7.71
C THR A 190 32.10 6.61 9.22
N LEU A 191 31.55 5.49 9.70
CA LEU A 191 31.32 5.11 11.10
C LEU A 191 30.47 6.09 11.92
N LYS A 192 29.92 7.13 11.30
CA LYS A 192 29.01 8.08 11.95
C LYS A 192 27.72 7.37 12.33
N VAL A 193 27.24 7.66 13.53
CA VAL A 193 25.99 7.12 14.06
C VAL A 193 24.92 8.21 14.01
N ASP A 194 23.76 7.85 13.48
CA ASP A 194 22.57 8.70 13.48
C ASP A 194 21.33 7.86 13.81
N LEU A 195 20.84 7.96 15.04
CA LEU A 195 19.63 7.25 15.47
C LEU A 195 18.38 7.67 14.68
N GLY A 196 18.34 8.91 14.19
CA GLY A 196 17.24 9.39 13.34
C GLY A 196 17.17 8.66 11.99
N HIS A 197 18.19 7.89 11.64
CA HIS A 197 18.24 7.10 10.43
C HIS A 197 17.17 6.01 10.38
N THR A 198 16.99 5.26 11.48
CA THR A 198 15.88 4.29 11.59
C THR A 198 14.55 4.96 11.32
N LYS A 199 14.28 6.10 11.96
CA LYS A 199 13.03 6.85 11.75
C LYS A 199 12.84 7.24 10.28
N ARG A 200 13.85 7.83 9.65
CA ARG A 200 13.75 8.26 8.24
C ARG A 200 13.56 7.07 7.29
N LEU A 201 14.27 5.97 7.50
CA LEU A 201 14.12 4.78 6.67
C LEU A 201 12.78 4.10 6.88
N VAL A 202 12.32 3.96 8.12
CA VAL A 202 10.98 3.42 8.38
C VAL A 202 9.92 4.32 7.78
N GLU A 203 10.03 5.64 7.93
CA GLU A 203 9.11 6.60 7.30
C GLU A 203 9.16 6.54 5.76
N GLU A 204 10.33 6.38 5.17
CA GLU A 204 10.49 6.27 3.72
C GLU A 204 9.93 4.96 3.19
N ILE A 205 10.24 3.84 3.85
CA ILE A 205 9.77 2.51 3.47
C ILE A 205 8.29 2.36 3.73
N SER A 206 7.77 2.86 4.84
CA SER A 206 6.33 2.78 5.15
C SER A 206 5.46 3.59 4.17
N LYS A 207 6.06 4.47 3.35
CA LYS A 207 5.38 5.13 2.21
C LYS A 207 5.26 4.22 0.97
N ALA A 208 6.05 3.17 0.88
CA ALA A 208 6.21 2.34 -0.32
C ALA A 208 5.91 0.84 -0.09
N ALA A 209 6.12 0.32 1.12
CA ALA A 209 5.93 -1.08 1.45
C ALA A 209 5.68 -1.26 2.96
N THR A 210 4.90 -2.29 3.30
CA THR A 210 4.66 -2.67 4.70
C THR A 210 5.84 -3.48 5.23
N ILE A 211 6.32 -3.14 6.43
CA ILE A 211 7.28 -3.93 7.18
C ILE A 211 6.51 -5.02 7.93
N ASP A 212 6.52 -6.25 7.41
CA ASP A 212 5.68 -7.38 7.84
C ASP A 212 6.31 -8.30 8.90
N ARG A 213 7.56 -8.04 9.24
CA ARG A 213 8.37 -8.83 10.16
C ARG A 213 9.04 -7.94 11.21
N PRO A 214 9.49 -8.49 12.35
CA PRO A 214 10.09 -7.67 13.39
C PRO A 214 11.27 -6.87 12.84
N LEU A 215 11.27 -5.57 13.16
CA LEU A 215 12.32 -4.65 12.77
C LEU A 215 13.17 -4.29 14.00
N ILE A 216 14.46 -4.56 13.92
CA ILE A 216 15.42 -4.27 14.97
C ILE A 216 16.28 -3.09 14.56
N SER A 217 16.34 -2.08 15.43
CA SER A 217 17.24 -0.96 15.23
C SER A 217 18.59 -1.24 15.89
N GLU A 218 19.66 -1.12 15.12
CA GLU A 218 21.02 -1.48 15.52
C GLU A 218 21.92 -0.25 15.64
N SER A 219 22.86 -0.32 16.57
CA SER A 219 23.87 0.72 16.85
C SER A 219 23.30 2.05 17.38
N GLY A 220 24.05 2.69 18.28
CA GLY A 220 23.82 4.08 18.67
C GLY A 220 22.90 4.32 19.87
N VAL A 221 22.18 3.30 20.35
CA VAL A 221 21.31 3.40 21.53
C VAL A 221 22.15 3.52 22.80
N ARG A 222 21.91 4.55 23.63
CA ARG A 222 22.68 4.83 24.86
C ARG A 222 21.83 4.85 26.12
N SER A 223 20.56 5.18 25.97
CA SER A 223 19.63 5.43 27.07
C SER A 223 18.25 4.85 26.79
N ARG A 224 17.43 4.75 27.83
CA ARG A 224 15.99 4.47 27.68
C ARG A 224 15.27 5.42 26.71
N GLN A 225 15.64 6.70 26.69
CA GLN A 225 15.03 7.68 25.79
C GLN A 225 15.32 7.35 24.33
N ASP A 226 16.52 6.86 24.02
CA ASP A 226 16.86 6.38 22.67
C ASP A 226 16.03 5.14 22.30
N ALA A 227 15.83 4.22 23.25
CA ALA A 227 14.99 3.04 23.06
C ALA A 227 13.52 3.41 22.81
N GLU A 228 12.97 4.34 23.59
CA GLU A 228 11.62 4.88 23.42
C GLU A 228 11.48 5.65 22.11
N PHE A 229 12.51 6.40 21.69
CA PHE A 229 12.56 7.06 20.39
C PHE A 229 12.50 6.06 19.23
N LEU A 230 13.29 4.98 19.30
CA LEU A 230 13.32 3.95 18.26
C LEU A 230 12.04 3.11 18.24
N MET A 231 11.46 2.82 19.41
CA MET A 231 10.14 2.22 19.53
C MET A 231 9.08 3.10 18.85
N ALA A 232 9.10 4.41 19.12
CA ALA A 232 8.21 5.37 18.47
C ALA A 232 8.48 5.52 16.96
N ALA A 233 9.70 5.25 16.51
CA ALA A 233 10.09 5.23 15.11
C ALA A 233 9.66 3.96 14.37
N GLY A 234 9.03 2.99 15.03
CA GLY A 234 8.53 1.75 14.43
C GLY A 234 9.47 0.55 14.54
N ALA A 235 10.56 0.65 15.32
CA ALA A 235 11.37 -0.51 15.64
C ALA A 235 10.66 -1.38 16.69
N GLY A 236 10.53 -2.69 16.41
CA GLY A 236 10.01 -3.68 17.35
C GLY A 236 11.03 -4.09 18.43
N GLY A 237 12.26 -3.62 18.31
CA GLY A 237 13.30 -3.83 19.30
C GLY A 237 14.62 -3.17 18.92
N ILE A 238 15.61 -3.34 19.81
CA ILE A 238 16.94 -2.77 19.68
C ILE A 238 18.02 -3.84 19.89
N LEU A 239 19.12 -3.70 19.16
CA LEU A 239 20.35 -4.45 19.41
C LEU A 239 21.41 -3.51 19.97
N VAL A 240 21.85 -3.77 21.21
CA VAL A 240 22.73 -2.86 21.95
C VAL A 240 23.92 -3.59 22.55
N GLY A 241 25.13 -3.09 22.26
CA GLY A 241 26.38 -3.54 22.88
C GLY A 241 27.09 -2.41 23.62
N THR A 242 27.58 -1.40 22.89
CA THR A 242 28.45 -0.34 23.42
C THR A 242 27.97 0.35 24.69
N ALA A 243 26.67 0.68 24.79
CA ALA A 243 26.16 1.37 25.97
C ALA A 243 26.10 0.48 27.21
N ILE A 244 25.84 -0.82 27.03
CA ILE A 244 25.86 -1.82 28.09
C ILE A 244 27.29 -1.93 28.63
N TRP A 245 28.27 -2.13 27.74
CA TRP A 245 29.66 -2.33 28.15
C TRP A 245 30.36 -1.08 28.69
N LYS A 246 29.86 0.13 28.38
CA LYS A 246 30.36 1.38 28.98
C LYS A 246 29.74 1.70 30.35
N SER A 247 28.81 0.89 30.83
CA SER A 247 28.16 1.08 32.13
C SER A 247 28.85 0.29 33.23
N ASP A 248 28.76 0.77 34.47
CA ASP A 248 29.33 0.09 35.64
C ASP A 248 28.57 -1.20 36.01
N ASP A 249 27.28 -1.29 35.62
CA ASP A 249 26.42 -2.47 35.80
C ASP A 249 25.63 -2.76 34.51
N ILE A 250 26.11 -3.78 33.80
CA ILE A 250 25.53 -4.23 32.52
C ILE A 250 24.07 -4.70 32.66
N GLY A 251 23.70 -5.28 33.80
CA GLY A 251 22.35 -5.77 34.06
C GLY A 251 21.38 -4.64 34.36
N ALA A 252 21.81 -3.64 35.15
CA ALA A 252 21.05 -2.43 35.38
C ALA A 252 20.83 -1.65 34.07
N LYS A 253 21.86 -1.48 33.24
CA LYS A 253 21.73 -0.81 31.94
C LYS A 253 20.81 -1.58 30.98
N ALA A 254 20.90 -2.91 30.94
CA ALA A 254 19.98 -3.72 30.13
C ALA A 254 18.52 -3.58 30.60
N ARG A 255 18.25 -3.60 31.91
CA ARG A 255 16.90 -3.34 32.46
C ARG A 255 16.38 -1.95 32.10
N GLU A 256 17.22 -0.94 32.21
CA GLU A 256 16.89 0.44 31.83
C GLU A 256 16.40 0.52 30.38
N LEU A 257 17.15 -0.09 29.45
CA LEU A 257 16.84 -0.12 28.02
C LEU A 257 15.57 -0.93 27.70
N LYS A 258 15.30 -2.01 28.46
CA LYS A 258 14.11 -2.85 28.29
C LYS A 258 12.83 -2.21 28.83
N ALA A 259 12.92 -1.33 29.83
CA ALA A 259 11.77 -0.79 30.57
C ALA A 259 10.95 0.31 29.84
N ALA A 260 11.10 0.49 28.54
CA ALA A 260 10.29 1.41 27.73
C ALA A 260 8.79 1.07 27.88
N LYS A 261 7.95 2.03 28.32
CA LYS A 261 6.51 1.82 28.61
C LYS A 261 5.63 2.31 27.45
N THR A 262 4.53 1.59 27.20
CA THR A 262 3.36 2.06 26.43
C THR A 262 2.37 2.75 27.38
N GLY A 263 2.18 4.07 27.28
CA GLY A 263 1.38 4.87 28.23
C GLY A 263 -0.14 4.95 27.96
N GLN A 264 -0.93 4.91 29.05
CA GLN A 264 -2.39 5.10 29.21
C GLN A 264 -2.78 6.57 29.54
N SER A 265 -4.04 6.97 29.35
CA SER A 265 -4.69 8.09 30.09
C SER A 265 -6.24 7.94 30.18
N ASN A 266 -6.83 8.39 31.30
CA ASN A 266 -8.26 8.61 31.60
C ASN A 266 -8.37 9.84 32.57
N PRO A 267 -9.54 10.45 32.89
CA PRO A 267 -9.90 11.80 32.38
C PRO A 267 -10.14 12.96 33.41
N VAL A 268 -10.22 14.18 32.86
CA VAL A 268 -10.80 15.49 33.31
C VAL A 268 -10.09 16.37 34.36
N GLN A 269 -9.44 17.47 33.91
CA GLN A 269 -9.89 18.88 34.09
C GLN A 269 -8.86 19.88 33.50
N GLY A 270 -9.28 20.60 32.45
CA GLY A 270 -8.84 21.94 32.04
C GLY A 270 -7.34 22.21 31.83
N HIS A 271 -6.86 22.01 30.59
CA HIS A 271 -6.03 22.91 29.75
C HIS A 271 -5.48 22.08 28.57
N PHE A 272 -5.87 22.44 27.33
CA PHE A 272 -5.54 21.70 26.09
C PHE A 272 -4.02 21.61 25.85
N SER A 273 -3.45 20.42 25.58
CA SER A 273 -2.01 20.24 25.28
C SER A 273 -1.73 19.16 24.21
N GLY A 274 -0.78 19.45 23.30
CA GLY A 274 -0.67 18.91 21.93
C GLY A 274 -0.18 17.47 21.72
N VAL A 275 -0.37 16.55 22.68
CA VAL A 275 0.01 15.13 22.52
C VAL A 275 -1.13 14.29 21.90
N GLU A 276 -2.39 14.62 22.16
CA GLU A 276 -3.56 13.99 21.49
C GLU A 276 -3.59 14.32 19.99
N MET A 277 -3.23 15.56 19.65
CA MET A 277 -3.16 16.05 18.27
C MET A 277 -2.12 15.29 17.45
N ALA A 278 -0.99 14.87 18.05
CA ALA A 278 0.06 14.14 17.34
C ALA A 278 -0.33 12.70 16.99
N LYS A 279 -1.17 12.05 17.81
CA LYS A 279 -1.65 10.68 17.60
C LYS A 279 -2.78 10.64 16.56
N GLU A 280 -3.72 11.60 16.65
CA GLU A 280 -4.71 11.86 15.60
C GLU A 280 -4.04 12.27 14.28
N LEU A 281 -2.96 13.07 14.32
CA LEU A 281 -2.19 13.43 13.12
C LEU A 281 -1.49 12.22 12.48
N GLN A 282 -0.99 11.26 13.27
CA GLN A 282 -0.30 10.05 12.78
C GLN A 282 -1.26 9.01 12.17
N GLU A 283 -2.41 8.75 12.80
CA GLU A 283 -3.50 7.95 12.23
C GLU A 283 -4.16 8.67 11.04
N SER A 284 -4.22 10.01 11.05
CA SER A 284 -4.61 10.79 9.88
C SER A 284 -3.62 10.64 8.72
N GLN A 285 -2.31 10.47 8.95
CA GLN A 285 -1.33 10.40 7.85
C GLN A 285 -1.31 9.06 7.09
N LYS A 286 -1.59 7.93 7.73
CA LYS A 286 -1.75 6.62 7.04
C LYS A 286 -3.05 6.54 6.24
N SER A 287 -4.10 7.20 6.71
CA SER A 287 -5.41 7.24 6.07
C SER A 287 -5.53 8.31 4.97
N ARG A 288 -4.46 9.07 4.70
CA ARG A 288 -4.48 10.25 3.82
C ARG A 288 -3.50 10.20 2.65
N PHE A 289 -3.93 10.83 1.57
CA PHE A 289 -3.15 11.20 0.40
C PHE A 289 -2.76 12.68 0.53
N GLY A 290 -1.62 12.95 1.17
CA GLY A 290 -1.27 14.33 1.55
C GLY A 290 -2.30 14.87 2.56
N ASP A 291 -2.98 15.97 2.24
CA ASP A 291 -4.01 16.57 3.11
C ASP A 291 -5.41 15.90 2.96
N PHE A 292 -5.59 15.09 1.93
CA PHE A 292 -6.89 14.51 1.54
C PHE A 292 -7.03 13.06 2.04
N GLY A 293 -8.24 12.55 2.20
CA GLY A 293 -8.50 11.21 2.75
C GLY A 293 -8.97 11.28 4.20
N GLY A 294 -8.57 10.33 5.02
CA GLY A 294 -8.93 10.23 6.43
C GLY A 294 -10.16 9.36 6.69
N MET A 295 -10.53 9.23 7.96
CA MET A 295 -11.73 8.54 8.43
C MET A 295 -12.68 9.53 9.13
N PHE A 296 -13.39 10.36 8.35
CA PHE A 296 -14.36 11.33 8.88
C PHE A 296 -15.74 10.70 9.11
N VAL A 297 -15.79 9.63 9.91
CA VAL A 297 -16.99 8.83 10.18
C VAL A 297 -17.37 8.89 11.66
N PRO A 298 -18.61 8.50 12.03
CA PRO A 298 -18.95 8.27 13.44
C PRO A 298 -17.99 7.27 14.09
N GLU A 299 -17.64 7.52 15.35
CA GLU A 299 -16.69 6.70 16.14
C GLU A 299 -16.99 5.20 16.09
N LEU A 300 -18.29 4.84 16.07
CA LEU A 300 -18.75 3.45 15.99
C LEU A 300 -18.25 2.70 14.74
N LEU A 301 -17.96 3.40 13.64
CA LEU A 301 -17.47 2.81 12.40
C LEU A 301 -15.95 2.68 12.33
N VAL A 302 -15.20 3.39 13.18
CA VAL A 302 -13.72 3.37 13.13
C VAL A 302 -13.16 1.95 13.31
N PRO A 303 -13.55 1.16 14.33
CA PRO A 303 -13.03 -0.20 14.49
C PRO A 303 -13.40 -1.14 13.34
N VAL A 304 -14.55 -0.89 12.69
CA VAL A 304 -15.03 -1.65 11.54
C VAL A 304 -14.14 -1.39 10.32
N LEU A 305 -13.82 -0.11 10.08
CA LEU A 305 -12.95 0.30 8.96
C LEU A 305 -11.50 -0.14 9.17
N GLU A 306 -10.98 -0.08 10.39
CA GLU A 306 -9.66 -0.64 10.69
C GLU A 306 -9.62 -2.17 10.54
N SER A 307 -10.71 -2.86 10.90
CA SER A 307 -10.82 -4.32 10.69
C SER A 307 -10.83 -4.65 9.19
N LEU A 308 -11.54 -3.85 8.41
CA LEU A 308 -11.54 -3.93 6.95
C LEU A 308 -10.14 -3.68 6.37
N GLU A 309 -9.42 -2.67 6.86
CA GLU A 309 -8.04 -2.35 6.43
C GLU A 309 -7.10 -3.53 6.69
N ARG A 310 -7.07 -4.02 7.94
CA ARG A 310 -6.22 -5.16 8.33
C ARG A 310 -6.52 -6.40 7.51
N GLU A 311 -7.78 -6.67 7.20
CA GLU A 311 -8.13 -7.84 6.41
C GLU A 311 -7.81 -7.67 4.93
N PHE A 312 -7.99 -6.46 4.39
CA PHE A 312 -7.55 -6.12 3.05
C PHE A 312 -6.04 -6.29 2.88
N GLU A 313 -5.23 -5.77 3.82
CA GLU A 313 -3.77 -5.91 3.80
C GLU A 313 -3.32 -7.38 3.84
N LYS A 314 -4.01 -8.23 4.61
CA LYS A 314 -3.76 -9.67 4.59
C LYS A 314 -4.18 -10.32 3.27
N ALA A 315 -5.34 -9.94 2.74
CA ALA A 315 -5.91 -10.53 1.53
C ALA A 315 -5.01 -10.30 0.31
N ILE A 316 -4.48 -9.08 0.14
CA ILE A 316 -3.60 -8.76 -0.99
C ILE A 316 -2.23 -9.46 -0.92
N CYS A 317 -1.78 -9.89 0.27
CA CYS A 317 -0.58 -10.69 0.45
C CYS A 317 -0.85 -12.21 0.39
N ASP A 318 -2.11 -12.63 0.41
CA ASP A 318 -2.51 -14.04 0.39
C ASP A 318 -2.56 -14.57 -1.05
N LYS A 319 -1.72 -15.56 -1.36
CA LYS A 319 -1.67 -16.19 -2.69
C LYS A 319 -2.98 -16.86 -3.07
N ALA A 320 -3.70 -17.43 -2.12
CA ALA A 320 -4.97 -18.11 -2.40
C ALA A 320 -6.05 -17.09 -2.77
N PHE A 321 -6.14 -15.98 -2.04
CA PHE A 321 -7.05 -14.88 -2.36
C PHE A 321 -6.77 -14.29 -3.75
N ASN A 322 -5.50 -13.99 -4.04
CA ASN A 322 -5.11 -13.46 -5.34
C ASN A 322 -5.37 -14.47 -6.48
N ALA A 323 -5.12 -15.76 -6.26
CA ALA A 323 -5.42 -16.80 -7.25
C ALA A 323 -6.93 -16.91 -7.53
N GLU A 324 -7.76 -16.84 -6.49
CA GLU A 324 -9.22 -16.84 -6.64
C GLU A 324 -9.71 -15.59 -7.37
N LEU A 325 -9.26 -14.39 -6.94
CA LEU A 325 -9.62 -13.12 -7.59
C LEU A 325 -9.17 -13.10 -9.06
N ASN A 326 -7.94 -13.50 -9.36
CA ASN A 326 -7.43 -13.58 -10.74
C ASN A 326 -8.21 -14.61 -11.58
N GLY A 327 -8.59 -15.74 -10.96
CA GLY A 327 -9.45 -16.74 -11.59
C GLY A 327 -10.81 -16.16 -11.98
N LEU A 328 -11.43 -15.36 -11.10
CA LEU A 328 -12.68 -14.66 -11.37
C LEU A 328 -12.51 -13.56 -12.42
N LEU A 329 -11.47 -12.73 -12.31
CA LEU A 329 -11.20 -11.67 -13.28
C LEU A 329 -11.00 -12.25 -14.68
N SER A 330 -10.24 -13.33 -14.81
CA SER A 330 -9.97 -13.94 -16.11
C SER A 330 -11.17 -14.70 -16.67
N HIS A 331 -11.70 -15.68 -15.95
CA HIS A 331 -12.70 -16.60 -16.50
C HIS A 331 -14.15 -16.11 -16.39
N TYR A 332 -14.44 -15.21 -15.44
CA TYR A 332 -15.80 -14.71 -15.21
C TYR A 332 -15.97 -13.27 -15.71
N ALA A 333 -15.04 -12.36 -15.37
CA ALA A 333 -15.13 -10.96 -15.80
C ALA A 333 -14.65 -10.74 -17.24
N GLY A 334 -13.77 -11.62 -17.75
CA GLY A 334 -13.26 -11.58 -19.13
C GLY A 334 -11.95 -10.81 -19.31
N ARG A 335 -11.10 -10.74 -18.28
CA ARG A 335 -9.78 -10.10 -18.35
C ARG A 335 -8.72 -11.02 -19.02
N PRO A 336 -7.68 -10.45 -19.68
CA PRO A 336 -7.45 -9.02 -19.86
C PRO A 336 -8.39 -8.38 -20.89
N THR A 337 -8.71 -7.08 -20.69
CA THR A 337 -9.48 -6.35 -21.70
C THR A 337 -8.57 -5.85 -22.83
N PRO A 338 -9.01 -5.81 -24.09
CA PRO A 338 -8.17 -5.33 -25.20
C PRO A 338 -7.74 -3.86 -25.07
N LEU A 339 -6.56 -3.55 -25.61
CA LEU A 339 -6.15 -2.19 -25.97
C LEU A 339 -6.35 -2.01 -27.49
N TYR A 340 -7.42 -1.33 -27.89
CA TYR A 340 -7.82 -1.21 -29.29
C TYR A 340 -7.29 0.07 -29.94
N PHE A 341 -6.53 -0.05 -31.03
CA PHE A 341 -6.12 1.10 -31.84
C PHE A 341 -7.31 1.61 -32.69
N ALA A 342 -7.89 2.74 -32.28
CA ALA A 342 -9.03 3.36 -32.93
C ALA A 342 -8.59 4.16 -34.16
N SER A 343 -8.34 3.47 -35.27
CA SER A 343 -7.69 4.05 -36.44
C SER A 343 -8.53 5.14 -37.14
N ASN A 344 -9.87 5.04 -37.14
CA ASN A 344 -10.75 6.00 -37.78
C ASN A 344 -10.85 7.27 -36.94
N LEU A 345 -11.01 7.11 -35.62
CA LEU A 345 -10.98 8.19 -34.66
C LEU A 345 -9.62 8.90 -34.67
N SER A 346 -8.52 8.12 -34.74
CA SER A 346 -7.15 8.66 -34.84
C SER A 346 -6.97 9.55 -36.07
N ARG A 347 -7.46 9.11 -37.24
CA ARG A 347 -7.43 9.94 -38.46
C ARG A 347 -8.28 11.20 -38.34
N LYS A 348 -9.44 11.11 -37.69
CA LYS A 348 -10.35 12.25 -37.53
C LYS A 348 -9.84 13.29 -36.54
N ILE A 349 -9.18 12.85 -35.47
CA ILE A 349 -8.64 13.73 -34.41
C ILE A 349 -7.22 14.22 -34.75
N GLY A 350 -6.43 13.45 -35.48
CA GLY A 350 -5.06 13.82 -35.87
C GLY A 350 -3.97 13.36 -34.89
N MET A 351 -4.21 12.33 -34.08
CA MET A 351 -3.22 11.70 -33.20
C MET A 351 -3.50 10.19 -33.05
N LYS A 352 -2.54 9.39 -32.57
CA LYS A 352 -2.77 7.97 -32.30
C LYS A 352 -3.63 7.80 -31.04
N ILE A 353 -4.76 7.11 -31.17
CA ILE A 353 -5.70 6.88 -30.06
C ILE A 353 -5.88 5.38 -29.83
N TYR A 354 -5.60 4.96 -28.61
CA TYR A 354 -5.84 3.61 -28.09
C TYR A 354 -6.96 3.65 -27.06
N LEU A 355 -7.93 2.75 -27.19
CA LEU A 355 -9.04 2.60 -26.25
C LEU A 355 -8.77 1.39 -25.36
N LYS A 356 -8.67 1.60 -24.05
CA LYS A 356 -8.65 0.51 -23.06
C LYS A 356 -10.08 0.05 -22.81
N ARG A 357 -10.44 -1.14 -23.32
CA ARG A 357 -11.81 -1.61 -23.55
C ARG A 357 -12.50 -2.19 -22.32
N GLU A 358 -12.64 -1.40 -21.24
CA GLU A 358 -13.37 -1.82 -20.03
C GLU A 358 -14.88 -1.98 -20.26
N ASP A 359 -15.40 -1.44 -21.37
CA ASP A 359 -16.77 -1.62 -21.86
C ASP A 359 -17.11 -3.09 -22.20
N LEU A 360 -16.09 -3.91 -22.49
CA LEU A 360 -16.24 -5.32 -22.84
C LEU A 360 -16.27 -6.26 -21.63
N LEU A 361 -15.99 -5.76 -20.43
CA LEU A 361 -16.09 -6.58 -19.22
C LEU A 361 -17.51 -7.10 -19.02
N HIS A 362 -17.59 -8.25 -18.35
CA HIS A 362 -18.86 -8.71 -17.82
C HIS A 362 -19.53 -7.61 -17.00
N THR A 363 -20.86 -7.53 -17.08
CA THR A 363 -21.71 -6.41 -16.62
C THR A 363 -21.66 -5.12 -17.45
N GLY A 364 -20.56 -4.85 -18.18
CA GLY A 364 -20.42 -3.77 -19.15
C GLY A 364 -19.60 -2.55 -18.69
N SER A 365 -18.82 -2.66 -17.61
CA SER A 365 -17.94 -1.58 -17.16
C SER A 365 -16.82 -2.06 -16.23
N HIS A 366 -15.85 -1.18 -15.97
CA HIS A 366 -14.77 -1.36 -14.98
C HIS A 366 -15.24 -1.67 -13.55
N LYS A 367 -16.51 -1.46 -13.20
CA LYS A 367 -17.01 -1.64 -11.82
C LYS A 367 -16.87 -3.08 -11.33
N ILE A 368 -16.95 -4.06 -12.23
CA ILE A 368 -16.86 -5.48 -11.87
C ILE A 368 -15.53 -5.87 -11.23
N ASN A 369 -14.43 -5.18 -11.59
CA ASN A 369 -13.11 -5.42 -11.00
C ASN A 369 -13.16 -5.20 -9.47
N ASN A 370 -13.68 -4.05 -9.07
CA ASN A 370 -13.82 -3.65 -7.67
C ASN A 370 -14.83 -4.52 -6.92
N THR A 371 -15.99 -4.81 -7.52
CA THR A 371 -17.05 -5.55 -6.81
C THR A 371 -16.69 -7.00 -6.58
N LEU A 372 -15.95 -7.65 -7.50
CA LEU A 372 -15.42 -8.99 -7.26
C LEU A 372 -14.43 -9.00 -6.10
N GLY A 373 -13.47 -8.06 -6.09
CA GLY A 373 -12.49 -7.94 -5.00
C GLY A 373 -13.14 -7.68 -3.63
N GLN A 374 -14.04 -6.71 -3.53
CA GLN A 374 -14.72 -6.38 -2.28
C GLN A 374 -15.71 -7.47 -1.82
N CYS A 375 -16.41 -8.16 -2.72
CA CYS A 375 -17.28 -9.27 -2.32
C CYS A 375 -16.48 -10.50 -1.86
N LEU A 376 -15.31 -10.77 -2.47
CA LEU A 376 -14.38 -11.78 -1.93
C LEU A 376 -13.86 -11.37 -0.55
N LEU A 377 -13.52 -10.10 -0.36
CA LEU A 377 -13.10 -9.58 0.94
C LEU A 377 -14.23 -9.69 1.99
N ALA A 378 -15.48 -9.45 1.60
CA ALA A 378 -16.65 -9.65 2.46
C ALA A 378 -16.76 -11.09 2.96
N LYS A 379 -16.55 -12.09 2.08
CA LYS A 379 -16.51 -13.51 2.49
C LYS A 379 -15.39 -13.79 3.48
N ARG A 380 -14.22 -13.19 3.26
CA ARG A 380 -13.06 -13.36 4.14
C ARG A 380 -13.26 -12.72 5.52
N LEU A 381 -14.05 -11.65 5.57
CA LEU A 381 -14.52 -10.99 6.80
C LEU A 381 -15.73 -11.70 7.45
N ASP A 382 -16.08 -12.91 7.00
CA ASP A 382 -17.24 -13.69 7.45
C ASP A 382 -18.58 -12.93 7.36
N LYS A 383 -18.71 -12.03 6.38
CA LYS A 383 -19.95 -11.28 6.14
C LYS A 383 -20.88 -12.08 5.25
N SER A 384 -22.16 -12.13 5.63
CA SER A 384 -23.20 -12.87 4.90
C SER A 384 -24.03 -11.98 3.99
N ARG A 385 -23.87 -10.65 4.10
CA ARG A 385 -24.59 -9.64 3.37
C ARG A 385 -23.65 -8.55 2.86
N VAL A 386 -23.94 -8.04 1.67
CA VAL A 386 -23.33 -6.84 1.12
C VAL A 386 -24.38 -5.78 0.83
N ILE A 387 -23.99 -4.52 0.99
CA ILE A 387 -24.77 -3.37 0.54
C ILE A 387 -23.98 -2.52 -0.44
N ALA A 388 -24.66 -1.79 -1.31
CA ALA A 388 -24.05 -0.80 -2.19
C ALA A 388 -25.02 0.33 -2.50
N GLU A 389 -24.48 1.47 -2.91
CA GLU A 389 -25.18 2.60 -3.52
C GLU A 389 -25.17 2.49 -5.05
N THR A 390 -26.09 3.15 -5.75
CA THR A 390 -25.91 3.34 -7.19
C THR A 390 -26.68 4.54 -7.74
N GLY A 391 -26.10 5.21 -8.74
CA GLY A 391 -26.73 6.27 -9.55
C GLY A 391 -27.11 5.71 -10.91
N ALA A 392 -26.17 5.67 -11.86
CA ALA A 392 -26.38 5.07 -13.20
C ALA A 392 -26.76 3.57 -13.20
N GLY A 393 -26.72 2.89 -12.05
CA GLY A 393 -27.07 1.46 -11.91
C GLY A 393 -25.93 0.48 -12.19
N GLN A 394 -24.85 0.90 -12.82
CA GLN A 394 -23.73 -0.01 -13.17
C GLN A 394 -23.04 -0.61 -11.94
N HIS A 395 -22.76 0.19 -10.92
CA HIS A 395 -22.16 -0.33 -9.67
C HIS A 395 -23.13 -1.27 -8.94
N GLY A 396 -24.41 -0.95 -8.92
CA GLY A 396 -25.44 -1.80 -8.32
C GLY A 396 -25.55 -3.15 -9.04
N VAL A 397 -25.57 -3.16 -10.37
CA VAL A 397 -25.57 -4.39 -11.18
C VAL A 397 -24.29 -5.19 -10.97
N ALA A 398 -23.12 -4.56 -10.93
CA ALA A 398 -21.84 -5.24 -10.68
C ALA A 398 -21.79 -5.87 -9.28
N THR A 399 -22.27 -5.16 -8.26
CA THR A 399 -22.35 -5.67 -6.87
C THR A 399 -23.34 -6.82 -6.77
N ALA A 400 -24.54 -6.69 -7.35
CA ALA A 400 -25.53 -7.75 -7.39
C ALA A 400 -24.99 -9.01 -8.11
N THR A 401 -24.23 -8.82 -9.20
CA THR A 401 -23.60 -9.90 -9.96
C THR A 401 -22.56 -10.64 -9.11
N ALA A 402 -21.63 -9.91 -8.49
CA ALA A 402 -20.60 -10.48 -7.64
C ALA A 402 -21.19 -11.17 -6.40
N ALA A 403 -22.21 -10.58 -5.78
CA ALA A 403 -22.90 -11.15 -4.63
C ALA A 403 -23.63 -12.45 -4.97
N ALA A 404 -24.35 -12.48 -6.10
CA ALA A 404 -25.03 -13.69 -6.58
C ALA A 404 -24.04 -14.83 -6.84
N LEU A 405 -22.90 -14.53 -7.48
CA LEU A 405 -21.83 -15.48 -7.75
C LEU A 405 -21.23 -16.07 -6.47
N LEU A 406 -21.04 -15.23 -5.46
CA LEU A 406 -20.31 -15.55 -4.23
C LEU A 406 -21.23 -16.01 -3.08
N GLY A 407 -22.54 -16.10 -3.32
CA GLY A 407 -23.53 -16.56 -2.34
C GLY A 407 -23.83 -15.56 -1.23
N LEU A 408 -23.69 -14.25 -1.49
CA LEU A 408 -23.93 -13.17 -0.54
C LEU A 408 -25.32 -12.56 -0.75
N LYS A 409 -26.03 -12.22 0.33
CA LYS A 409 -27.25 -11.40 0.23
C LYS A 409 -26.87 -9.99 -0.22
N CYS A 410 -27.59 -9.40 -1.16
CA CYS A 410 -27.28 -8.07 -1.70
C CYS A 410 -28.48 -7.12 -1.54
N THR A 411 -28.24 -5.94 -0.96
CA THR A 411 -29.19 -4.82 -1.00
C THR A 411 -28.51 -3.62 -1.68
N VAL A 412 -29.14 -3.06 -2.71
CA VAL A 412 -28.67 -1.87 -3.41
C VAL A 412 -29.60 -0.69 -3.14
N TYR A 413 -29.02 0.43 -2.72
CA TYR A 413 -29.69 1.70 -2.51
C TYR A 413 -29.62 2.56 -3.77
N MET A 414 -30.75 3.10 -4.21
CA MET A 414 -30.84 3.90 -5.44
C MET A 414 -31.86 5.02 -5.27
N GLY A 415 -31.50 6.25 -5.66
CA GLY A 415 -32.42 7.39 -5.60
C GLY A 415 -33.63 7.22 -6.51
N THR A 416 -34.79 7.78 -6.13
CA THR A 416 -36.03 7.67 -6.92
C THR A 416 -35.87 8.15 -8.36
N ASP A 417 -35.16 9.26 -8.59
CA ASP A 417 -35.04 9.83 -9.93
C ASP A 417 -34.06 9.03 -10.80
N ASP A 418 -32.97 8.53 -10.20
CA ASP A 418 -32.05 7.60 -10.86
C ASP A 418 -32.75 6.28 -11.21
N ALA A 419 -33.55 5.73 -10.31
CA ALA A 419 -34.30 4.49 -10.54
C ALA A 419 -35.32 4.61 -11.68
N LYS A 420 -35.96 5.77 -11.83
CA LYS A 420 -36.86 6.06 -12.96
C LYS A 420 -36.09 6.16 -14.28
N ARG A 421 -34.95 6.85 -14.29
CA ARG A 421 -34.11 7.03 -15.49
C ARG A 421 -33.43 5.73 -15.93
N GLN A 422 -33.09 4.86 -14.98
CA GLN A 422 -32.28 3.65 -15.19
C GLN A 422 -33.06 2.36 -14.88
N GLY A 423 -34.35 2.33 -15.26
CA GLY A 423 -35.25 1.21 -14.94
C GLY A 423 -34.75 -0.16 -15.40
N LEU A 424 -34.00 -0.23 -16.51
CA LEU A 424 -33.38 -1.46 -16.99
C LEU A 424 -32.37 -2.02 -15.98
N ASN A 425 -31.51 -1.17 -15.40
CA ASN A 425 -30.53 -1.61 -14.40
C ASN A 425 -31.20 -2.00 -13.08
N VAL A 426 -32.28 -1.32 -12.68
CA VAL A 426 -33.12 -1.74 -11.54
C VAL A 426 -33.63 -3.17 -11.74
N TYR A 427 -34.16 -3.47 -12.93
CA TYR A 427 -34.66 -4.80 -13.25
C TYR A 427 -33.54 -5.84 -13.28
N ARG A 428 -32.38 -5.53 -13.88
CA ARG A 428 -31.19 -6.42 -13.88
C ARG A 428 -30.74 -6.77 -12.46
N MET A 429 -30.69 -5.81 -11.54
CA MET A 429 -30.34 -6.06 -10.14
C MET A 429 -31.32 -7.04 -9.47
N LYS A 430 -32.63 -6.85 -9.69
CA LYS A 430 -33.67 -7.75 -9.15
C LYS A 430 -33.57 -9.16 -9.74
N LEU A 431 -33.28 -9.29 -11.05
CA LEU A 431 -33.04 -10.59 -11.69
C LEU A 431 -31.85 -11.34 -11.10
N LEU A 432 -30.83 -10.62 -10.65
CA LEU A 432 -29.65 -11.17 -9.97
C LEU A 432 -29.92 -11.50 -8.49
N GLY A 433 -31.16 -11.33 -8.00
CA GLY A 433 -31.56 -11.65 -6.63
C GLY A 433 -31.23 -10.56 -5.60
N ALA A 434 -30.79 -9.37 -6.04
CA ALA A 434 -30.58 -8.25 -5.14
C ALA A 434 -31.90 -7.56 -4.76
N GLU A 435 -32.01 -7.15 -3.50
CA GLU A 435 -33.03 -6.21 -3.04
C GLU A 435 -32.65 -4.81 -3.52
N VAL A 436 -33.57 -4.08 -4.18
CA VAL A 436 -33.34 -2.69 -4.57
C VAL A 436 -34.21 -1.77 -3.73
N LYS A 437 -33.59 -1.00 -2.83
CA LYS A 437 -34.25 -0.03 -1.97
C LYS A 437 -34.22 1.35 -2.61
N ILE A 438 -35.41 1.86 -2.92
CA ILE A 438 -35.60 3.18 -3.52
C ILE A 438 -35.57 4.25 -2.43
N VAL A 439 -34.68 5.23 -2.58
CA VAL A 439 -34.50 6.33 -1.63
C VAL A 439 -35.21 7.58 -2.15
N ASP A 440 -36.28 7.98 -1.47
CA ASP A 440 -37.08 9.16 -1.83
C ASP A 440 -36.72 10.44 -1.05
N ALA A 441 -35.80 10.31 -0.09
CA ALA A 441 -35.33 11.43 0.72
C ALA A 441 -34.38 12.36 -0.06
N GLY A 442 -34.35 13.64 0.34
CA GLY A 442 -33.38 14.62 -0.14
C GLY A 442 -33.50 14.92 -1.65
N SER A 443 -32.35 14.95 -2.33
CA SER A 443 -32.25 15.21 -3.77
C SER A 443 -32.72 14.04 -4.64
N ARG A 444 -32.95 12.85 -4.05
CA ARG A 444 -33.40 11.62 -4.72
C ARG A 444 -32.40 11.10 -5.76
N THR A 445 -31.12 11.33 -5.52
CA THR A 445 -29.99 10.94 -6.39
C THR A 445 -28.97 10.05 -5.65
N LEU A 446 -27.84 9.75 -6.30
CA LEU A 446 -26.69 9.02 -5.73
C LEU A 446 -26.25 9.52 -4.35
N LYS A 447 -26.29 10.83 -4.08
CA LYS A 447 -25.92 11.40 -2.77
C LYS A 447 -26.78 10.81 -1.64
N ASP A 448 -28.09 10.75 -1.84
CA ASP A 448 -29.02 10.23 -0.83
C ASP A 448 -28.93 8.71 -0.70
N ALA A 449 -28.65 8.01 -1.80
CA ALA A 449 -28.37 6.58 -1.77
C ALA A 449 -27.13 6.23 -0.92
N ILE A 450 -26.06 7.03 -1.00
CA ILE A 450 -24.87 6.87 -0.15
C ILE A 450 -25.23 7.08 1.33
N ASN A 451 -26.00 8.12 1.64
CA ASN A 451 -26.42 8.40 3.02
C ASN A 451 -27.20 7.23 3.63
N GLU A 452 -28.14 6.65 2.89
CA GLU A 452 -28.92 5.50 3.36
C GLU A 452 -28.10 4.21 3.44
N ALA A 453 -27.16 3.99 2.50
CA ALA A 453 -26.23 2.86 2.58
C ALA A 453 -25.30 2.98 3.81
N MET A 454 -24.77 4.17 4.11
CA MET A 454 -23.96 4.40 5.31
C MET A 454 -24.76 4.21 6.61
N ARG A 455 -26.04 4.62 6.63
CA ARG A 455 -26.94 4.36 7.77
C ARG A 455 -27.19 2.87 7.99
N ASP A 456 -27.46 2.11 6.92
CA ASP A 456 -27.57 0.65 7.01
C ASP A 456 -26.26 0.05 7.52
N TYR A 457 -25.12 0.48 6.98
CA TYR A 457 -23.82 -0.05 7.40
C TYR A 457 -23.57 0.18 8.90
N ALA A 458 -23.82 1.38 9.40
CA ALA A 458 -23.67 1.72 10.81
C ALA A 458 -24.58 0.88 11.73
N ALA A 459 -25.75 0.46 11.24
CA ALA A 459 -26.69 -0.36 12.00
C ALA A 459 -26.38 -1.88 11.92
N ASN A 460 -25.73 -2.35 10.85
CA ASN A 460 -25.65 -3.78 10.51
C ASN A 460 -24.22 -4.29 10.22
N PHE A 461 -23.16 -3.54 10.58
CA PHE A 461 -21.76 -3.85 10.23
C PHE A 461 -21.28 -5.24 10.70
N ASP A 462 -21.89 -5.83 11.72
CA ASP A 462 -21.52 -7.15 12.22
C ASP A 462 -21.71 -8.24 11.15
N THR A 463 -22.78 -8.14 10.35
CA THR A 463 -23.14 -9.14 9.33
C THR A 463 -22.98 -8.63 7.89
N THR A 464 -22.84 -7.31 7.73
CA THR A 464 -22.87 -6.62 6.44
C THR A 464 -21.52 -6.01 6.09
N HIS A 465 -21.10 -6.11 4.84
CA HIS A 465 -20.01 -5.32 4.26
C HIS A 465 -20.58 -4.26 3.30
N TYR A 466 -20.06 -3.03 3.33
CA TYR A 466 -20.43 -1.99 2.39
C TYR A 466 -19.48 -1.99 1.18
N VAL A 467 -19.99 -2.35 0.01
CA VAL A 467 -19.23 -2.37 -1.24
C VAL A 467 -19.26 -0.98 -1.88
N LEU A 468 -18.29 -0.14 -1.53
CA LEU A 468 -18.23 1.25 -1.98
C LEU A 468 -17.81 1.33 -3.46
N GLY A 469 -18.55 2.12 -4.26
CA GLY A 469 -18.49 2.03 -5.73
C GLY A 469 -17.43 2.83 -6.45
N SER A 470 -16.62 3.61 -5.74
CA SER A 470 -15.55 4.42 -6.35
C SER A 470 -14.40 4.66 -5.36
N ALA A 471 -13.28 5.21 -5.82
CA ALA A 471 -12.13 5.58 -4.99
C ALA A 471 -12.44 6.83 -4.11
N LEU A 472 -13.50 6.70 -3.30
CA LEU A 472 -14.12 7.69 -2.43
C LEU A 472 -14.31 7.07 -1.04
N GLY A 473 -14.88 7.84 -0.14
CA GLY A 473 -15.23 7.36 1.20
C GLY A 473 -14.05 7.40 2.17
N PRO A 474 -14.29 7.02 3.43
CA PRO A 474 -13.24 6.98 4.43
C PRO A 474 -12.19 5.94 4.07
N HIS A 475 -10.97 6.13 4.55
CA HIS A 475 -9.97 5.06 4.60
C HIS A 475 -10.58 3.79 5.25
N PRO A 476 -10.35 2.58 4.72
CA PRO A 476 -9.42 2.21 3.63
C PRO A 476 -10.01 2.18 2.21
N TYR A 477 -11.27 2.59 1.98
CA TYR A 477 -11.94 2.41 0.69
C TYR A 477 -11.20 2.99 -0.53
N PRO A 478 -10.65 4.22 -0.49
CA PRO A 478 -9.90 4.75 -1.62
C PRO A 478 -8.73 3.84 -2.06
N GLY A 479 -7.98 3.30 -1.08
CA GLY A 479 -6.86 2.38 -1.33
C GLY A 479 -7.33 1.03 -1.85
N ILE A 480 -8.38 0.45 -1.27
CA ILE A 480 -9.00 -0.80 -1.72
C ILE A 480 -9.44 -0.70 -3.17
N VAL A 481 -10.18 0.37 -3.50
CA VAL A 481 -10.74 0.56 -4.83
C VAL A 481 -9.64 0.85 -5.84
N ARG A 482 -8.61 1.65 -5.50
CA ARG A 482 -7.42 1.83 -6.35
C ARG A 482 -6.78 0.48 -6.67
N HIS A 483 -6.55 -0.35 -5.65
CA HIS A 483 -5.88 -1.64 -5.81
C HIS A 483 -6.66 -2.56 -6.76
N PHE A 484 -7.97 -2.75 -6.55
CA PHE A 484 -8.75 -3.62 -7.43
C PHE A 484 -8.96 -3.05 -8.84
N GLN A 485 -8.75 -1.76 -9.05
CA GLN A 485 -8.82 -1.14 -10.38
C GLN A 485 -7.46 -1.00 -11.08
N SER A 486 -6.33 -1.21 -10.39
CA SER A 486 -4.97 -1.01 -10.95
C SER A 486 -4.67 -1.94 -12.13
N ILE A 487 -5.36 -3.08 -12.21
CA ILE A 487 -5.28 -4.03 -13.33
C ILE A 487 -5.54 -3.36 -14.68
N ILE A 488 -6.34 -2.28 -14.72
CA ILE A 488 -6.60 -1.50 -15.94
C ILE A 488 -5.30 -0.90 -16.48
N GLY A 489 -4.55 -0.21 -15.62
CA GLY A 489 -3.29 0.43 -15.98
C GLY A 489 -2.17 -0.57 -16.25
N SER A 490 -2.11 -1.66 -15.47
CA SER A 490 -1.09 -2.71 -15.65
C SER A 490 -1.21 -3.38 -17.01
N GLU A 491 -2.43 -3.79 -17.38
CA GLU A 491 -2.67 -4.35 -18.71
C GLU A 491 -2.43 -3.31 -19.82
N ALA A 492 -2.87 -2.06 -19.63
CA ALA A 492 -2.67 -1.01 -20.62
C ALA A 492 -1.18 -0.74 -20.87
N MET A 493 -0.35 -0.79 -19.83
CA MET A 493 1.10 -0.62 -19.92
C MET A 493 1.77 -1.77 -20.68
N GLU A 494 1.41 -3.02 -20.39
CA GLU A 494 1.92 -4.18 -21.13
C GLU A 494 1.51 -4.11 -22.61
N GLN A 495 0.23 -3.86 -22.86
CA GLN A 495 -0.35 -3.85 -24.21
C GLN A 495 0.17 -2.71 -25.09
N ILE A 496 0.42 -1.53 -24.53
CA ILE A 496 0.97 -0.41 -25.32
C ILE A 496 2.45 -0.63 -25.63
N MET A 497 3.21 -1.24 -24.72
CA MET A 497 4.59 -1.63 -24.98
C MET A 497 4.66 -2.69 -26.09
N GLU A 498 3.71 -3.63 -26.13
CA GLU A 498 3.58 -4.59 -27.24
C GLU A 498 3.21 -3.91 -28.57
N ALA A 499 2.24 -2.97 -28.55
CA ALA A 499 1.72 -2.35 -29.76
C ALA A 499 2.64 -1.29 -30.38
N GLU A 500 3.34 -0.49 -29.56
CA GLU A 500 4.12 0.67 -30.00
C GLU A 500 5.62 0.57 -29.67
N GLY A 501 6.05 -0.44 -28.89
CA GLY A 501 7.43 -0.56 -28.43
C GLY A 501 7.88 0.53 -27.46
N ARG A 502 6.94 1.35 -26.96
CA ARG A 502 7.16 2.50 -26.08
C ARG A 502 5.92 2.81 -25.25
N LEU A 503 6.13 3.55 -24.15
CA LEU A 503 5.05 4.09 -23.31
C LEU A 503 4.24 5.17 -24.06
N PRO A 504 2.97 5.40 -23.67
CA PRO A 504 2.13 6.42 -24.27
C PRO A 504 2.56 7.82 -23.84
N ASP A 505 2.17 8.83 -24.62
CA ASP A 505 2.43 10.23 -24.31
C ASP A 505 1.32 10.81 -23.42
N TYR A 506 0.10 10.29 -23.58
CA TYR A 506 -1.10 10.76 -22.89
C TYR A 506 -1.91 9.60 -22.28
N LEU A 507 -2.41 9.81 -21.06
CA LEU A 507 -3.48 8.99 -20.47
C LEU A 507 -4.71 9.87 -20.22
N VAL A 508 -5.88 9.40 -20.61
CA VAL A 508 -7.13 10.15 -20.50
C VAL A 508 -8.23 9.28 -19.90
N ALA A 509 -8.92 9.78 -18.88
CA ALA A 509 -10.03 9.07 -18.25
C ALA A 509 -11.06 10.05 -17.65
N CYS A 510 -12.33 9.66 -17.65
CA CYS A 510 -13.39 10.45 -17.03
C CYS A 510 -13.34 10.34 -15.50
N VAL A 511 -13.66 11.43 -14.79
CA VAL A 511 -13.56 11.52 -13.34
C VAL A 511 -14.91 11.90 -12.73
N GLY A 512 -15.67 10.88 -12.30
CA GLY A 512 -16.74 11.03 -11.32
C GLY A 512 -16.11 10.98 -9.93
N GLY A 513 -16.32 9.89 -9.20
CA GLY A 513 -15.55 9.60 -7.99
C GLY A 513 -14.11 9.12 -8.23
N GLY A 514 -13.72 8.78 -9.47
CA GLY A 514 -12.32 8.56 -9.85
C GLY A 514 -11.80 7.11 -9.89
N SER A 515 -12.64 6.08 -9.70
CA SER A 515 -12.18 4.66 -9.71
C SER A 515 -11.53 4.20 -11.03
N ASN A 516 -12.17 4.44 -12.18
CA ASN A 516 -11.59 4.06 -13.49
C ASN A 516 -10.29 4.83 -13.81
N SER A 517 -10.25 6.11 -13.47
CA SER A 517 -9.13 7.00 -13.77
C SER A 517 -7.93 6.65 -12.92
N ILE A 518 -8.10 6.44 -11.61
CA ILE A 518 -6.99 6.02 -10.75
C ILE A 518 -6.53 4.60 -11.06
N GLY A 519 -7.44 3.71 -11.50
CA GLY A 519 -7.10 2.39 -12.00
C GLY A 519 -6.21 2.43 -13.25
N LEU A 520 -6.49 3.33 -14.19
CA LEU A 520 -5.63 3.55 -15.36
C LEU A 520 -4.31 4.24 -14.97
N PHE A 521 -4.36 5.32 -14.17
CA PHE A 521 -3.20 6.16 -13.88
C PHE A 521 -2.22 5.51 -12.91
N GLY A 522 -2.71 4.77 -11.90
CA GLY A 522 -1.92 4.25 -10.78
C GLY A 522 -0.59 3.60 -11.20
N PRO A 523 -0.60 2.58 -12.08
CA PRO A 523 0.63 1.92 -12.53
C PRO A 523 1.63 2.85 -13.24
N PHE A 524 1.18 3.97 -13.82
CA PHE A 524 2.05 4.98 -14.46
C PHE A 524 2.44 6.13 -13.52
N LEU A 525 1.89 6.18 -12.31
CA LEU A 525 2.26 7.12 -11.25
C LEU A 525 3.41 6.57 -10.38
N ASP A 526 3.52 5.25 -10.27
CA ASP A 526 4.45 4.58 -9.36
C ASP A 526 5.90 4.60 -9.91
N SER A 527 6.84 5.12 -9.11
CA SER A 527 8.24 5.40 -9.52
C SER A 527 9.20 4.22 -9.27
N GLU A 528 8.81 3.03 -9.72
CA GLU A 528 9.72 1.87 -9.77
C GLU A 528 10.75 2.03 -10.90
N ALA A 529 11.88 1.32 -10.82
CA ALA A 529 12.91 1.35 -11.86
C ALA A 529 12.41 0.84 -13.23
N ALA A 530 11.38 -0.02 -13.24
CA ALA A 530 10.67 -0.44 -14.47
C ALA A 530 9.83 0.68 -15.11
N ASN A 531 9.46 1.70 -14.32
CA ASN A 531 8.58 2.81 -14.71
C ASN A 531 9.35 4.13 -14.88
N ALA A 532 10.68 4.10 -14.99
CA ALA A 532 11.53 5.29 -15.10
C ALA A 532 11.19 6.20 -16.31
N GLY A 533 10.48 5.68 -17.32
CA GLY A 533 9.97 6.44 -18.47
C GLY A 533 8.62 7.14 -18.24
N CYS A 534 7.92 6.87 -17.13
CA CYS A 534 6.55 7.34 -16.91
C CYS A 534 6.45 8.82 -16.50
N ALA A 535 7.55 9.44 -16.08
CA ALA A 535 7.58 10.84 -15.63
C ALA A 535 7.16 11.84 -16.73
N GLY A 536 7.37 11.49 -18.00
CA GLY A 536 6.99 12.32 -19.16
C GLY A 536 5.51 12.20 -19.57
N ILE A 537 4.76 11.24 -19.01
CA ILE A 537 3.40 10.94 -19.44
C ILE A 537 2.43 11.97 -18.89
N LYS A 538 1.72 12.66 -19.79
CA LYS A 538 0.70 13.66 -19.46
C LYS A 538 -0.62 12.96 -19.16
N MET A 539 -1.17 13.19 -17.97
CA MET A 539 -2.42 12.55 -17.52
C MET A 539 -3.54 13.58 -17.44
N PHE A 540 -4.70 13.24 -18.01
CA PHE A 540 -5.89 14.08 -18.06
C PHE A 540 -7.09 13.39 -17.40
N GLY A 541 -7.56 13.96 -16.30
CA GLY A 541 -8.83 13.60 -15.67
C GLY A 541 -9.96 14.51 -16.17
N VAL A 542 -10.98 13.96 -16.80
CA VAL A 542 -12.07 14.73 -17.41
C VAL A 542 -13.33 14.70 -16.56
N GLU A 543 -13.68 15.82 -15.95
CA GLU A 543 -14.89 16.01 -15.15
C GLU A 543 -16.08 16.49 -16.00
N ALA A 544 -17.30 16.33 -15.48
CA ALA A 544 -18.50 16.81 -16.15
C ALA A 544 -18.69 18.32 -15.96
N GLY A 545 -18.59 19.07 -17.04
CA GLY A 545 -18.85 20.50 -17.12
C GLY A 545 -20.34 20.85 -17.16
N GLY A 546 -21.23 19.87 -17.30
CA GLY A 546 -22.68 20.07 -17.33
C GLY A 546 -23.11 21.08 -18.39
N HIS A 547 -23.90 22.08 -18.00
CA HIS A 547 -24.29 23.21 -18.84
C HIS A 547 -23.22 24.32 -18.93
N GLY A 548 -21.98 24.01 -18.54
CA GLY A 548 -20.86 24.94 -18.43
C GLY A 548 -20.66 25.45 -17.00
N ILE A 549 -19.41 25.67 -16.60
CA ILE A 549 -19.02 26.06 -15.24
C ILE A 549 -19.75 27.33 -14.77
N GLY A 550 -19.81 28.36 -15.64
CA GLY A 550 -20.46 29.64 -15.30
C GLY A 550 -21.98 29.55 -15.06
N SER A 551 -22.63 28.43 -15.41
CA SER A 551 -24.05 28.22 -15.11
C SER A 551 -24.31 27.76 -13.67
N GLY A 552 -23.26 27.32 -12.95
CA GLY A 552 -23.37 26.63 -11.66
C GLY A 552 -23.94 25.21 -11.75
N LYS A 553 -24.41 24.77 -12.92
CA LYS A 553 -24.97 23.43 -13.17
C LYS A 553 -23.92 22.52 -13.81
N HIS A 554 -23.01 22.02 -12.97
CA HIS A 554 -21.93 21.12 -13.38
C HIS A 554 -21.54 20.18 -12.22
N ALA A 555 -20.67 19.21 -12.52
CA ALA A 555 -20.02 18.35 -11.53
C ALA A 555 -18.48 18.40 -11.64
N ALA A 556 -17.92 19.50 -12.12
CA ALA A 556 -16.48 19.75 -12.14
C ALA A 556 -15.97 20.31 -10.80
N ARG A 557 -15.32 19.49 -9.98
CA ARG A 557 -14.77 19.89 -8.67
C ARG A 557 -13.38 20.50 -8.81
N LEU A 558 -12.47 19.80 -9.47
CA LEU A 558 -11.04 20.15 -9.54
C LEU A 558 -10.74 21.14 -10.67
N SER A 559 -11.54 21.11 -11.74
CA SER A 559 -11.43 22.01 -12.88
C SER A 559 -12.44 23.16 -12.88
N GLY A 560 -13.31 23.19 -11.87
CA GLY A 560 -14.33 24.21 -11.66
C GLY A 560 -14.06 25.03 -10.39
N ASP A 561 -15.11 25.27 -9.62
CA ASP A 561 -15.14 26.11 -8.41
C ASP A 561 -15.18 25.30 -7.10
N GLY A 562 -14.71 24.05 -7.12
CA GLY A 562 -14.68 23.20 -5.94
C GLY A 562 -13.70 23.67 -4.87
N GLN A 563 -14.05 23.37 -3.62
CA GLN A 563 -13.28 23.74 -2.43
C GLN A 563 -12.93 22.51 -1.60
N LYS A 564 -11.92 22.63 -0.73
CA LYS A 564 -11.58 21.56 0.21
C LYS A 564 -12.63 21.49 1.31
N GLY A 565 -13.12 20.28 1.59
CA GLY A 565 -14.02 20.03 2.70
C GLY A 565 -14.19 18.53 2.94
N VAL A 566 -15.14 18.19 3.81
CA VAL A 566 -15.36 16.80 4.24
C VAL A 566 -16.73 16.34 3.77
N LEU A 567 -16.77 15.28 2.97
CA LEU A 567 -18.01 14.66 2.54
C LEU A 567 -17.87 13.14 2.50
N HIS A 568 -18.92 12.46 2.98
CA HIS A 568 -19.04 10.99 2.97
C HIS A 568 -17.79 10.30 3.54
N GLY A 569 -17.25 10.79 4.65
CA GLY A 569 -16.15 10.12 5.36
C GLY A 569 -14.74 10.52 4.96
N THR A 570 -14.54 11.44 4.02
CA THR A 570 -13.20 11.82 3.55
C THR A 570 -13.03 13.33 3.38
N MET A 571 -11.83 13.84 3.68
CA MET A 571 -11.36 15.15 3.25
C MET A 571 -11.06 15.11 1.75
N THR A 572 -11.64 16.02 0.97
CA THR A 572 -11.58 16.02 -0.50
C THR A 572 -11.86 17.42 -1.06
N TYR A 573 -11.67 17.62 -2.37
CA TYR A 573 -12.41 18.65 -3.09
C TYR A 573 -13.87 18.27 -3.30
N LEU A 574 -14.77 19.24 -3.12
CA LEU A 574 -16.18 19.14 -3.41
C LEU A 574 -16.83 20.48 -3.79
N LEU A 575 -18.05 20.43 -4.33
CA LEU A 575 -18.87 21.59 -4.65
C LEU A 575 -19.76 21.93 -3.45
N GLU A 576 -19.55 23.13 -2.89
CA GLU A 576 -20.32 23.69 -1.77
C GLU A 576 -20.86 25.07 -2.14
N ASP A 577 -21.93 25.50 -1.47
CA ASP A 577 -22.40 26.87 -1.50
C ASP A 577 -21.64 27.77 -0.50
N GLU A 578 -21.99 29.06 -0.45
CA GLU A 578 -21.36 30.04 0.44
C GLU A 578 -21.51 29.71 1.94
N ASN A 579 -22.45 28.83 2.30
CA ASN A 579 -22.70 28.39 3.67
C ASN A 579 -22.03 27.04 3.99
N GLY A 580 -21.18 26.52 3.09
CA GLY A 580 -20.54 25.21 3.25
C GLY A 580 -21.51 24.04 3.10
N GLN A 581 -22.67 24.23 2.46
CA GLN A 581 -23.60 23.14 2.16
C GLN A 581 -23.26 22.52 0.81
N VAL A 582 -23.31 21.19 0.73
CA VAL A 582 -23.06 20.46 -0.52
C VAL A 582 -24.06 20.87 -1.59
N ARG A 583 -23.55 21.45 -2.69
CA ARG A 583 -24.34 21.96 -3.81
C ARG A 583 -24.91 20.81 -4.64
N ASP A 584 -26.09 21.04 -5.22
CA ASP A 584 -26.64 20.15 -6.24
C ASP A 584 -25.80 20.22 -7.52
N THR A 585 -25.57 19.08 -8.16
CA THR A 585 -24.77 18.97 -9.37
C THR A 585 -25.63 18.72 -10.61
N HIS A 586 -25.00 18.86 -11.78
CA HIS A 586 -25.64 18.46 -13.03
C HIS A 586 -24.64 17.84 -14.00
N SER A 587 -25.04 16.74 -14.62
CA SER A 587 -24.46 16.21 -15.84
C SER A 587 -25.48 15.36 -16.58
N VAL A 588 -25.36 15.29 -17.90
CA VAL A 588 -26.06 14.30 -18.71
C VAL A 588 -25.68 12.87 -18.32
N SER A 589 -24.49 12.68 -17.75
CA SER A 589 -23.96 11.38 -17.32
C SER A 589 -24.14 11.16 -15.82
N ALA A 590 -25.08 10.30 -15.44
CA ALA A 590 -25.37 9.99 -14.04
C ALA A 590 -24.14 9.46 -13.24
N GLY A 591 -23.19 8.78 -13.89
CA GLY A 591 -21.97 8.31 -13.22
C GLY A 591 -20.92 9.39 -12.93
N LEU A 592 -21.07 10.59 -13.49
CA LEU A 592 -20.20 11.75 -13.24
C LEU A 592 -20.88 12.83 -12.38
N ASP A 593 -22.21 12.75 -12.23
CA ASP A 593 -23.05 13.67 -11.48
C ASP A 593 -22.90 13.46 -9.96
N TYR A 594 -21.76 13.88 -9.43
CA TYR A 594 -21.41 13.73 -8.02
C TYR A 594 -20.58 14.93 -7.53
N PRO A 595 -20.89 15.50 -6.35
CA PRO A 595 -20.32 16.76 -5.88
C PRO A 595 -18.88 16.67 -5.37
N ALA A 596 -18.34 15.47 -5.13
CA ALA A 596 -16.97 15.29 -4.61
C ALA A 596 -16.12 14.43 -5.56
N VAL A 597 -14.84 14.25 -5.22
CA VAL A 597 -13.88 13.46 -6.01
C VAL A 597 -13.02 12.59 -5.10
N GLY A 598 -12.32 11.59 -5.62
CA GLY A 598 -11.44 10.76 -4.80
C GLY A 598 -10.32 11.58 -4.12
N PRO A 599 -9.93 11.27 -2.87
CA PRO A 599 -8.90 12.03 -2.15
C PRO A 599 -7.54 11.94 -2.83
N GLU A 600 -7.22 10.82 -3.47
CA GLU A 600 -5.99 10.70 -4.25
C GLU A 600 -5.98 11.60 -5.49
N HIS A 601 -7.12 11.75 -6.16
CA HIS A 601 -7.25 12.69 -7.27
C HIS A 601 -7.07 14.15 -6.80
N SER A 602 -7.60 14.48 -5.62
CA SER A 602 -7.39 15.78 -4.96
C SER A 602 -5.90 16.04 -4.71
N MET A 603 -5.17 15.05 -4.17
CA MET A 603 -3.73 15.16 -3.97
C MET A 603 -2.96 15.32 -5.30
N LEU A 604 -3.32 14.54 -6.32
CA LEU A 604 -2.67 14.58 -7.63
C LEU A 604 -2.92 15.91 -8.36
N HIS A 605 -4.07 16.54 -8.12
CA HIS A 605 -4.39 17.89 -8.60
C HIS A 605 -3.46 18.93 -7.95
N GLU A 606 -3.35 18.92 -6.62
CA GLU A 606 -2.47 19.89 -5.93
C GLU A 606 -1.00 19.73 -6.29
N LYS A 607 -0.55 18.49 -6.52
CA LYS A 607 0.80 18.20 -6.99
C LYS A 607 1.04 18.57 -8.45
N GLY A 608 -0.01 18.91 -9.21
CA GLY A 608 0.05 19.14 -10.66
C GLY A 608 0.43 17.90 -11.46
N ARG A 609 0.36 16.69 -10.87
CA ARG A 609 0.77 15.44 -11.53
C ARG A 609 -0.24 14.97 -12.57
N VAL A 610 -1.53 15.23 -12.31
CA VAL A 610 -2.64 14.99 -13.22
C VAL A 610 -3.33 16.32 -13.49
N LYS A 611 -3.59 16.62 -14.76
CA LYS A 611 -4.34 17.81 -15.16
C LYS A 611 -5.82 17.47 -15.21
N TYR A 612 -6.62 18.19 -14.44
CA TYR A 612 -8.07 18.03 -14.45
C TYR A 612 -8.70 19.08 -15.34
N VAL A 613 -9.66 18.65 -16.15
CA VAL A 613 -10.33 19.45 -17.17
C VAL A 613 -11.80 19.09 -17.18
N ASN A 614 -12.63 19.89 -17.84
CA ASN A 614 -14.06 19.61 -17.98
C ASN A 614 -14.51 19.58 -19.44
N VAL A 615 -15.63 18.91 -19.63
CA VAL A 615 -16.34 18.75 -20.91
C VAL A 615 -17.84 18.98 -20.66
N THR A 616 -18.50 19.78 -21.48
CA THR A 616 -19.95 20.05 -21.34
C THR A 616 -20.79 18.87 -21.79
N ASP A 617 -22.08 18.88 -21.43
CA ASP A 617 -23.01 17.81 -21.84
C ASP A 617 -23.15 17.72 -23.38
N GLU A 618 -23.14 18.86 -24.07
CA GLU A 618 -23.16 18.91 -25.55
C GLU A 618 -21.90 18.27 -26.14
N GLU A 619 -20.71 18.63 -25.63
CA GLU A 619 -19.44 18.05 -26.09
C GLU A 619 -19.40 16.52 -25.85
N ALA A 620 -19.95 16.04 -24.73
CA ALA A 620 -20.03 14.61 -24.43
C ALA A 620 -21.01 13.87 -25.35
N LEU A 621 -22.16 14.46 -25.68
CA LEU A 621 -23.13 13.89 -26.63
C LEU A 621 -22.54 13.81 -28.05
N ASP A 622 -21.81 14.85 -28.48
CA ASP A 622 -21.11 14.84 -29.76
C ASP A 622 -20.04 13.75 -29.80
N ALA A 623 -19.29 13.56 -28.71
CA ALA A 623 -18.27 12.51 -28.61
C ALA A 623 -18.87 11.09 -28.55
N PHE A 624 -20.04 10.93 -27.92
CA PHE A 624 -20.81 9.68 -27.92
C PHE A 624 -21.15 9.27 -29.36
N LYS A 625 -21.68 10.22 -30.14
CA LYS A 625 -21.99 10.04 -31.55
C LYS A 625 -20.73 9.80 -32.39
N LEU A 626 -19.69 10.59 -32.16
CA LEU A 626 -18.42 10.50 -32.89
C LEU A 626 -17.79 9.11 -32.79
N LEU A 627 -17.67 8.55 -31.59
CA LEU A 627 -17.08 7.22 -31.42
C LEU A 627 -17.97 6.13 -32.04
N SER A 628 -19.30 6.28 -31.90
CA SER A 628 -20.27 5.37 -32.50
C SER A 628 -20.15 5.33 -34.03
N GLU A 629 -20.03 6.49 -34.68
CA GLU A 629 -19.91 6.60 -36.13
C GLU A 629 -18.52 6.21 -36.65
N CYS A 630 -17.45 6.56 -35.92
CA CYS A 630 -16.08 6.29 -36.37
C CYS A 630 -15.66 4.85 -36.16
N GLU A 631 -16.02 4.24 -35.04
CA GLU A 631 -15.49 2.93 -34.63
C GLU A 631 -16.57 1.86 -34.44
N GLY A 632 -17.85 2.21 -34.56
CA GLY A 632 -18.94 1.26 -34.29
C GLY A 632 -19.03 0.86 -32.82
N ILE A 633 -18.50 1.71 -31.92
CA ILE A 633 -18.48 1.47 -30.48
C ILE A 633 -19.38 2.51 -29.82
N ILE A 634 -20.43 2.07 -29.14
CA ILE A 634 -21.34 2.95 -28.40
C ILE A 634 -20.79 3.11 -26.96
N PRO A 635 -20.12 4.23 -26.62
CA PRO A 635 -19.53 4.42 -25.30
C PRO A 635 -20.58 4.73 -24.25
N ALA A 636 -20.29 4.46 -22.98
CA ALA A 636 -21.05 5.12 -21.91
C ALA A 636 -20.86 6.64 -21.97
N LEU A 637 -21.88 7.41 -21.58
CA LEU A 637 -21.79 8.88 -21.55
C LEU A 637 -20.65 9.36 -20.64
N GLU A 638 -20.33 8.61 -19.58
CA GLU A 638 -19.16 8.85 -18.74
C GLU A 638 -17.88 8.82 -19.58
N SER A 639 -17.67 7.74 -20.36
CA SER A 639 -16.47 7.55 -21.18
C SER A 639 -16.43 8.54 -22.36
N ALA A 640 -17.59 8.95 -22.87
CA ALA A 640 -17.70 9.96 -23.92
C ALA A 640 -17.08 11.31 -23.50
N HIS A 641 -17.11 11.67 -22.21
CA HIS A 641 -16.40 12.86 -21.72
C HIS A 641 -14.88 12.77 -21.96
N ALA A 642 -14.28 11.61 -21.73
CA ALA A 642 -12.85 11.41 -22.00
C ALA A 642 -12.53 11.53 -23.49
N ILE A 643 -13.42 11.02 -24.36
CA ILE A 643 -13.29 11.12 -25.82
C ILE A 643 -13.43 12.57 -26.30
N ALA A 644 -14.39 13.32 -25.75
CA ALA A 644 -14.67 14.71 -26.12
C ALA A 644 -13.47 15.66 -25.90
N TYR A 645 -12.57 15.33 -24.97
CA TYR A 645 -11.40 16.13 -24.69
C TYR A 645 -10.23 15.89 -25.66
N LEU A 646 -10.25 14.80 -26.44
CA LEU A 646 -9.15 14.42 -27.35
C LEU A 646 -8.80 15.49 -28.40
N PRO A 647 -9.74 16.19 -29.06
CA PRO A 647 -9.39 17.29 -29.97
C PRO A 647 -8.53 18.38 -29.30
N LYS A 648 -8.79 18.69 -28.03
CA LYS A 648 -8.05 19.71 -27.25
C LYS A 648 -6.62 19.23 -26.94
N ILE A 649 -6.43 17.93 -26.73
CA ILE A 649 -5.09 17.32 -26.58
C ILE A 649 -4.36 17.32 -27.93
N ALA A 650 -5.02 16.85 -28.98
CA ALA A 650 -4.42 16.71 -30.32
C ALA A 650 -3.93 18.04 -30.90
N ALA A 651 -4.61 19.15 -30.60
CA ALA A 651 -4.19 20.49 -30.99
C ALA A 651 -2.79 20.90 -30.44
N GLN A 652 -2.32 20.21 -29.39
CA GLN A 652 -1.02 20.46 -28.75
C GLN A 652 -0.05 19.27 -28.90
N ALA A 653 -0.52 18.16 -29.48
CA ALA A 653 0.25 16.94 -29.63
C ALA A 653 1.07 16.95 -30.91
N LYS A 654 2.19 16.22 -30.90
CA LYS A 654 2.92 15.92 -32.15
C LYS A 654 2.25 14.76 -32.86
N LYS A 655 2.40 14.70 -34.20
CA LYS A 655 1.71 13.72 -35.07
C LYS A 655 1.92 12.26 -34.66
N ASP A 656 3.09 11.92 -34.10
CA ASP A 656 3.44 10.54 -33.71
C ASP A 656 3.15 10.21 -32.24
N GLU A 657 2.61 11.16 -31.47
CA GLU A 657 2.26 10.95 -30.06
C GLU A 657 0.97 10.12 -29.92
N ALA A 658 0.92 9.30 -28.87
CA ALA A 658 -0.14 8.35 -28.61
C ALA A 658 -0.86 8.62 -27.28
N ALA A 659 -2.20 8.52 -27.32
CA ALA A 659 -3.05 8.59 -26.14
C ALA A 659 -3.70 7.22 -25.86
N ILE A 660 -3.69 6.80 -24.60
CA ILE A 660 -4.57 5.74 -24.09
C ILE A 660 -5.77 6.41 -23.40
N VAL A 661 -6.97 6.00 -23.79
CA VAL A 661 -8.23 6.46 -23.22
C VAL A 661 -8.91 5.31 -22.51
N CYS A 662 -9.27 5.50 -21.23
CA CYS A 662 -10.08 4.53 -20.50
C CYS A 662 -11.53 4.56 -21.01
N LEU A 663 -11.92 3.56 -21.80
CA LEU A 663 -13.30 3.38 -22.23
C LEU A 663 -14.07 2.64 -21.13
N SER A 664 -14.37 3.38 -20.05
CA SER A 664 -14.76 2.87 -18.74
C SER A 664 -16.05 2.02 -18.70
N GLY A 665 -16.91 2.11 -19.71
CA GLY A 665 -18.12 1.30 -19.84
C GLY A 665 -18.81 1.45 -21.20
N ARG A 666 -19.78 0.57 -21.47
CA ARG A 666 -20.60 0.61 -22.69
C ARG A 666 -21.89 1.42 -22.52
N GLY A 667 -22.34 2.00 -23.63
CA GLY A 667 -23.45 2.95 -23.68
C GLY A 667 -24.86 2.38 -23.76
N ASP A 668 -25.05 1.06 -23.66
CA ASP A 668 -26.40 0.45 -23.75
C ASP A 668 -27.40 1.12 -22.79
N LYS A 669 -26.94 1.47 -21.58
CA LYS A 669 -27.76 2.13 -20.54
C LYS A 669 -28.13 3.58 -20.89
N ASP A 670 -27.39 4.20 -21.80
CA ASP A 670 -27.52 5.62 -22.13
C ASP A 670 -28.30 5.84 -23.42
N VAL A 671 -28.45 4.82 -24.27
CA VAL A 671 -29.11 4.94 -25.59
C VAL A 671 -30.48 5.59 -25.48
N GLU A 672 -31.34 5.13 -24.57
CA GLU A 672 -32.69 5.70 -24.42
C GLU A 672 -32.67 7.19 -24.03
N GLN A 673 -31.76 7.56 -23.12
CA GLN A 673 -31.59 8.94 -22.69
C GLN A 673 -31.07 9.81 -23.83
N VAL A 674 -30.03 9.35 -24.54
CA VAL A 674 -29.46 10.05 -25.70
C VAL A 674 -30.52 10.20 -26.79
N SER A 675 -31.32 9.16 -27.05
CA SER A 675 -32.44 9.18 -28.01
C SER A 675 -33.39 10.33 -27.69
N LYS A 676 -33.85 10.42 -26.44
CA LYS A 676 -34.78 11.49 -25.98
C LYS A 676 -34.17 12.89 -26.09
N ILE A 677 -32.88 13.06 -25.77
CA ILE A 677 -32.21 14.36 -25.80
C ILE A 677 -31.96 14.83 -27.24
N THR A 678 -31.56 13.91 -28.12
CA THR A 678 -31.17 14.22 -29.51
C THR A 678 -32.33 14.14 -30.50
N GLY A 679 -33.54 13.78 -30.05
CA GLY A 679 -34.71 13.62 -30.90
C GLY A 679 -34.68 12.36 -31.78
N GLY A 680 -33.91 11.34 -31.37
CA GLY A 680 -33.98 10.01 -31.97
C GLY A 680 -35.22 9.27 -31.47
N LEU A 681 -36.11 8.91 -32.39
CA LEU A 681 -37.45 8.32 -32.18
C LEU A 681 -38.50 9.24 -31.57
#